data_AF-A0A553NEK0-F1
#
_entry.id   AF-A0A553NEK0-F1
#
_cell.length_a   1.000
_cell.length_b   1.000
_cell.length_c   1.000
_cell.angle_alpha   90.00
_cell.angle_beta   90.00
_cell.angle_gamma   90.00
#
_symmetry.space_group_name_H-M   'P 1'
#
loop_
_entity.id
_entity.type
_entity.pdbx_description
1 polymer ?
#
loop_
_entity_poly.entity_id
_entity_poly.type
_entity_poly.pdbx_seq_one_letter_code
_entity_poly.pdbx_strand_id
1 'polypeptide(L)'
;MTRRASGLGAPPLGVHATTLTVPLAERVFSLAFNDLGASEVDMGLLALGLRTRVVILHVRESEPKAEGPTAPTLTWHLVREINHDGRIQSLAWSPMSSMLDNRLMLATGHKEVRILSLAEGDEEVRSLMGHADYVNTIAFQPESGEQIASGSDDGTLIMWNTLTGQRNHLFTMASPVMAVVWNKAEMSKIMAAQKNGQIHIFNAVTYHPIMSFDAGLGPLSAADWSIRNPMLVSAAIRSVIYVWNLSQTSQPIFKKSLLEEGVRHLKFSSRQDHLLASSGQPNYTVSVTNIRSSTAVFSSEGEPVGGLAWHPFLDVLILCRHNNRPRKRERAKAFSRAEDPMLELGRCHVHHRHRQEPKETQRTSENIPRYWEADYPIIRLLTIRSDMGLLSEGRPLEWSETQSHANHVRQHGIVQFIRMFREIEQRQGDVLKWGDEIEYNVIHLDPNQQVARVSLRAQELLRQLQEPELAGQSNLPSLWRPEYAAYMVEGTPGVPYGGSLDQFNTVEKNMNNRRNEVRALLLPQEKIYSMSIFPRLGCPPFTEPVAYPDPEKSFTKSLFWPNEATYQGHPRFRTLTRNIRERRGEKVAIHVPLFPDDRTNMTEDLDNGVDPAHAKAGHIYMDAMGFGMGLSCLQVTFQACHLDEAKVLYDQLTPVCPIFLALTASSPMFRGLLADVDCRWDIISAAVDDRKAEERDPSHPQYISKSRYASVSSYLSRCALKYPYNDIKLAHDPAVYEQLRQNGIDELMAKHISHIFVRDTVSLFSEKVDQDDSKDTDHFENIQSTNWQSMRFKPPPPNSNIGWRVEFRPCELQLTDFENAAMVCFVVLLTRAILSFNYNLLIPISLVDVNMKRAQKRDAVLNQKFFFRTNMTTTCEEHKDPVVEEMTLDEIVNGCPAKQYLGLLPIVQEYLKDQEIDSSTMCTLSNYWKLIKLRSTGALKTNAKFMRDFVLSHPNYGQDSKVSEKIQFDLLTHLDRVQTGEMKAPTLLADLRYVTAKAE
;
A
#
# COMPACT_ATOMS: atom_id res chain seq x y z
N MET A 1 -52.83 4.40 2.85
CA MET A 1 -52.20 4.09 1.55
C MET A 1 -50.69 4.17 1.74
N THR A 2 -50.05 3.05 2.02
CA THR A 2 -48.60 2.98 2.29
C THR A 2 -48.04 1.77 1.53
N ARG A 3 -47.41 2.04 0.38
CA ARG A 3 -46.55 1.07 -0.32
C ARG A 3 -45.12 1.58 -0.21
N ARG A 4 -44.31 0.91 0.63
CA ARG A 4 -42.85 0.97 0.60
C ARG A 4 -42.39 0.27 -0.68
N ALA A 5 -41.70 0.98 -1.56
CA ALA A 5 -40.97 0.40 -2.68
C ALA A 5 -39.60 -0.07 -2.18
N SER A 6 -39.38 -1.38 -2.20
CA SER A 6 -38.09 -2.03 -2.00
C SER A 6 -37.26 -1.86 -3.29
N GLY A 7 -36.41 -0.84 -3.32
CA GLY A 7 -35.36 -0.69 -4.33
C GLY A 7 -34.12 -1.46 -3.88
N LEU A 8 -33.70 -2.45 -4.67
CA LEU A 8 -32.40 -3.12 -4.54
C LEU A 8 -31.29 -2.06 -4.68
N GLY A 9 -30.54 -1.81 -3.61
CA GLY A 9 -29.32 -1.03 -3.67
C GLY A 9 -28.29 -1.74 -4.55
N ALA A 10 -27.66 -1.00 -5.48
CA ALA A 10 -26.52 -1.50 -6.22
C ALA A 10 -25.36 -1.82 -5.24
N PRO A 11 -24.61 -2.92 -5.45
CA PRO A 11 -23.47 -3.22 -4.60
C PRO A 11 -22.37 -2.15 -4.74
N PRO A 12 -21.58 -1.87 -3.68
CA PRO A 12 -20.46 -0.94 -3.75
C PRO A 12 -19.43 -1.40 -4.80
N LEU A 13 -18.81 -0.42 -5.48
CA LEU A 13 -17.85 -0.61 -6.58
C LEU A 13 -16.63 -1.44 -6.13
N GLY A 14 -16.30 -2.48 -6.90
CA GLY A 14 -15.13 -3.37 -6.71
C GLY A 14 -15.45 -4.86 -6.52
N VAL A 15 -16.70 -5.22 -6.19
CA VAL A 15 -17.10 -6.64 -6.08
C VAL A 15 -17.73 -7.12 -7.39
N HIS A 16 -16.94 -7.80 -8.22
CA HIS A 16 -17.47 -8.50 -9.40
C HIS A 16 -18.18 -9.79 -8.96
N ALA A 17 -19.50 -9.74 -8.82
CA ALA A 17 -20.30 -10.93 -8.58
C ALA A 17 -20.49 -11.74 -9.88
N THR A 18 -19.50 -12.53 -10.27
CA THR A 18 -19.65 -13.52 -11.34
C THR A 18 -20.50 -14.68 -10.83
N THR A 19 -21.77 -14.70 -11.22
CA THR A 19 -22.68 -15.79 -10.82
C THR A 19 -22.42 -17.01 -11.69
N LEU A 20 -21.79 -18.01 -11.11
CA LEU A 20 -21.65 -19.33 -11.70
C LEU A 20 -22.72 -20.24 -11.08
N THR A 21 -23.61 -20.77 -11.91
CA THR A 21 -24.75 -21.58 -11.47
C THR A 21 -24.41 -23.06 -11.58
N VAL A 22 -24.47 -23.77 -10.45
CA VAL A 22 -24.45 -25.24 -10.42
C VAL A 22 -25.86 -25.72 -10.08
N PRO A 23 -26.57 -26.39 -11.00
CA PRO A 23 -27.88 -26.96 -10.68
C PRO A 23 -27.69 -28.19 -9.79
N LEU A 24 -28.28 -28.18 -8.59
CA LEU A 24 -28.26 -29.32 -7.68
C LEU A 24 -29.69 -29.81 -7.41
N ALA A 25 -29.89 -31.12 -7.32
CA ALA A 25 -31.21 -31.71 -7.06
C ALA A 25 -31.70 -31.50 -5.62
N GLU A 26 -30.80 -31.23 -4.68
CA GLU A 26 -31.10 -31.14 -3.25
C GLU A 26 -30.48 -29.92 -2.57
N ARG A 27 -31.04 -29.56 -1.42
CA ARG A 27 -30.53 -28.48 -0.56
C ARG A 27 -29.16 -28.83 0.02
N VAL A 28 -28.19 -27.93 -0.16
CA VAL A 28 -26.88 -27.96 0.53
C VAL A 28 -27.01 -27.53 2.00
N PHE A 29 -26.44 -28.32 2.90
CA PHE A 29 -26.44 -28.12 4.34
C PHE A 29 -25.05 -27.81 4.91
N SER A 30 -24.00 -28.29 4.27
CA SER A 30 -22.61 -28.00 4.62
C SER A 30 -21.76 -27.93 3.36
N LEU A 31 -20.68 -27.16 3.41
CA LEU A 31 -19.72 -27.07 2.32
C LEU A 31 -18.32 -26.80 2.88
N ALA A 32 -17.31 -27.38 2.24
CA ALA A 32 -15.92 -27.24 2.63
C ALA A 32 -14.99 -27.39 1.42
N PHE A 33 -14.04 -26.48 1.29
CA PHE A 33 -12.91 -26.64 0.38
C PHE A 33 -11.85 -27.54 0.99
N ASN A 34 -11.06 -28.19 0.15
CA ASN A 34 -9.85 -28.90 0.56
C ASN A 34 -8.73 -27.91 0.89
N ASP A 35 -8.82 -27.32 2.07
CA ASP A 35 -7.86 -26.36 2.60
C ASP A 35 -6.57 -27.00 3.14
N LEU A 36 -6.41 -28.32 2.96
CA LEU A 36 -5.28 -29.15 3.37
C LEU A 36 -4.63 -29.88 2.17
N GLY A 37 -5.02 -29.58 0.93
CA GLY A 37 -4.46 -30.20 -0.26
C GLY A 37 -2.97 -29.90 -0.44
N ALA A 38 -2.22 -30.85 -1.01
CA ALA A 38 -0.77 -30.70 -1.24
C ALA A 38 -0.44 -29.82 -2.46
N SER A 39 -1.36 -29.71 -3.43
CA SER A 39 -1.20 -28.91 -4.65
C SER A 39 -2.34 -27.91 -4.84
N GLU A 40 -2.13 -26.89 -5.69
CA GLU A 40 -3.18 -25.90 -6.04
C GLU A 40 -4.42 -26.58 -6.63
N VAL A 41 -4.22 -27.63 -7.42
CA VAL A 41 -5.27 -28.46 -8.02
C VAL A 41 -6.09 -29.16 -6.94
N ASP A 42 -5.42 -29.70 -5.92
CA ASP A 42 -6.10 -30.37 -4.80
C ASP A 42 -6.89 -29.37 -3.95
N MET A 43 -6.37 -28.15 -3.80
CA MET A 43 -7.03 -27.06 -3.05
C MET A 43 -8.26 -26.49 -3.75
N GLY A 44 -8.41 -26.69 -5.06
CA GLY A 44 -9.59 -26.31 -5.82
C GLY A 44 -10.79 -27.26 -5.62
N LEU A 45 -10.63 -28.36 -4.87
CA LEU A 45 -11.70 -29.32 -4.60
C LEU A 45 -12.69 -28.76 -3.56
N LEU A 46 -13.97 -28.76 -3.92
CA LEU A 46 -15.10 -28.31 -3.11
C LEU A 46 -16.05 -29.49 -2.85
N ALA A 47 -16.27 -29.84 -1.58
CA ALA A 47 -17.28 -30.82 -1.17
C ALA A 47 -18.57 -30.12 -0.73
N LEU A 48 -19.70 -30.66 -1.18
CA LEU A 48 -21.04 -30.18 -0.86
C LEU A 48 -21.84 -31.31 -0.21
N GLY A 49 -22.31 -31.06 1.02
CA GLY A 49 -23.11 -32.01 1.79
C GLY A 49 -24.59 -31.77 1.57
N LEU A 50 -25.26 -32.74 0.93
CA LEU A 50 -26.70 -32.72 0.67
C LEU A 50 -27.46 -33.55 1.72
N ARG A 51 -28.75 -33.84 1.47
CA ARG A 51 -29.55 -34.68 2.36
C ARG A 51 -29.23 -36.15 2.19
N THR A 52 -28.99 -36.58 0.95
CA THR A 52 -28.76 -37.99 0.62
C THR A 52 -27.45 -38.24 -0.13
N ARG A 53 -26.66 -37.19 -0.41
CA ARG A 53 -25.46 -37.28 -1.23
C ARG A 53 -24.35 -36.32 -0.82
N VAL A 54 -23.11 -36.64 -1.18
CA VAL A 54 -21.96 -35.72 -1.21
C VAL A 54 -21.60 -35.47 -2.67
N VAL A 55 -21.51 -34.21 -3.05
CA VAL A 55 -21.07 -33.80 -4.40
C VAL A 55 -19.69 -33.16 -4.30
N ILE A 56 -18.74 -33.64 -5.07
CA ILE A 56 -17.37 -33.10 -5.15
C ILE A 56 -17.21 -32.39 -6.49
N LEU A 57 -16.89 -31.10 -6.42
CA LEU A 57 -16.62 -30.24 -7.57
C LEU A 57 -15.15 -29.82 -7.55
N HIS A 58 -14.57 -29.58 -8.71
CA HIS A 58 -13.27 -28.88 -8.81
C HIS A 58 -13.50 -27.53 -9.48
N VAL A 59 -13.12 -26.47 -8.77
CA VAL A 59 -13.30 -25.07 -9.17
C VAL A 59 -11.95 -24.52 -9.60
N ARG A 60 -11.85 -23.98 -10.83
CA ARG A 60 -10.61 -23.41 -11.39
C ARG A 60 -10.88 -22.17 -12.22
N GLU A 61 -9.86 -21.35 -12.38
CA GLU A 61 -9.88 -20.17 -13.26
C GLU A 61 -9.73 -20.59 -14.74
N SER A 62 -10.45 -19.94 -15.65
CA SER A 62 -10.34 -20.18 -17.10
C SER A 62 -9.13 -19.45 -17.67
N GLU A 63 -8.38 -20.09 -18.58
CA GLU A 63 -7.33 -19.41 -19.35
C GLU A 63 -7.89 -18.23 -20.17
N PRO A 64 -7.19 -17.08 -20.23
CA PRO A 64 -7.64 -15.93 -21.00
C PRO A 64 -7.65 -16.25 -22.50
N LYS A 65 -8.79 -16.02 -23.17
CA LYS A 65 -8.85 -16.10 -24.64
C LYS A 65 -8.04 -14.94 -25.23
N ALA A 66 -7.25 -15.23 -26.26
CA ALA A 66 -6.23 -14.35 -26.86
C ALA A 66 -6.74 -13.04 -27.52
N GLU A 67 -8.00 -12.65 -27.36
CA GLU A 67 -8.57 -11.43 -27.94
C GLU A 67 -9.23 -10.57 -26.85
N GLY A 68 -8.48 -9.58 -26.36
CA GLY A 68 -8.97 -8.48 -25.50
C GLY A 68 -8.87 -8.70 -23.98
N PRO A 69 -8.98 -7.62 -23.18
CA PRO A 69 -8.90 -7.68 -21.71
C PRO A 69 -10.25 -8.14 -21.16
N THR A 70 -10.55 -9.44 -21.25
CA THR A 70 -11.70 -10.03 -20.55
C THR A 70 -11.22 -10.60 -19.22
N ALA A 71 -11.92 -10.24 -18.13
CA ALA A 71 -11.60 -10.74 -16.80
C ALA A 71 -11.63 -12.28 -16.78
N PRO A 72 -10.69 -12.95 -16.12
CA PRO A 72 -10.66 -14.41 -16.04
C PRO A 72 -11.95 -14.93 -15.37
N THR A 73 -12.56 -15.95 -15.97
CA THR A 73 -13.87 -16.47 -15.56
C THR A 73 -13.69 -17.79 -14.81
N LEU A 74 -14.39 -18.00 -13.70
CA LEU A 74 -14.33 -19.27 -12.97
C LEU A 74 -15.09 -20.36 -13.74
N THR A 75 -14.57 -21.58 -13.73
CA THR A 75 -15.21 -22.78 -14.27
C THR A 75 -15.24 -23.88 -13.22
N TRP A 76 -16.23 -24.77 -13.31
CA TRP A 76 -16.36 -25.92 -12.42
C TRP A 76 -16.55 -27.20 -13.24
N HIS A 77 -16.12 -28.32 -12.68
CA HIS A 77 -16.46 -29.64 -13.16
C HIS A 77 -16.82 -30.56 -12.00
N LEU A 78 -17.79 -31.44 -12.26
CA LEU A 78 -18.17 -32.50 -11.33
C LEU A 78 -17.08 -33.57 -11.34
N VAL A 79 -16.50 -33.85 -10.18
CA VAL A 79 -15.49 -34.90 -10.01
C VAL A 79 -16.15 -36.21 -9.62
N ARG A 80 -17.00 -36.20 -8.59
CA ARG A 80 -17.70 -37.39 -8.11
C ARG A 80 -18.97 -37.04 -7.33
N GLU A 81 -19.93 -37.96 -7.32
CA GLU A 81 -21.14 -37.91 -6.51
C GLU A 81 -21.24 -39.21 -5.71
N ILE A 82 -21.40 -39.10 -4.39
CA ILE A 82 -21.39 -40.22 -3.45
C ILE A 82 -22.74 -40.27 -2.74
N ASN A 83 -23.39 -41.42 -2.69
CA ASN A 83 -24.63 -41.58 -1.93
C ASN A 83 -24.32 -41.65 -0.43
N HIS A 84 -25.13 -41.00 0.38
CA HIS A 84 -24.95 -40.91 1.82
C HIS A 84 -26.28 -41.00 2.56
N ASP A 85 -26.35 -41.83 3.59
CA ASP A 85 -27.58 -42.03 4.35
C ASP A 85 -27.73 -40.96 5.45
N GLY A 86 -28.41 -39.88 5.10
CA GLY A 86 -28.83 -38.86 6.05
C GLY A 86 -28.13 -37.52 5.86
N ARG A 87 -28.71 -36.51 6.51
CA ARG A 87 -28.39 -35.10 6.31
C ARG A 87 -26.99 -34.76 6.80
N ILE A 88 -26.12 -34.29 5.92
CA ILE A 88 -24.73 -33.99 6.25
C ILE A 88 -24.62 -32.61 6.90
N GLN A 89 -24.34 -32.58 8.20
CA GLN A 89 -24.23 -31.35 8.98
C GLN A 89 -22.82 -30.75 8.94
N SER A 90 -21.79 -31.59 8.81
CA SER A 90 -20.40 -31.16 8.77
C SER A 90 -19.58 -31.98 7.77
N LEU A 91 -18.56 -31.34 7.19
CA LEU A 91 -17.62 -31.89 6.22
C LEU A 91 -16.22 -31.41 6.56
N ALA A 92 -15.23 -32.30 6.41
CA ALA A 92 -13.82 -31.96 6.51
C ALA A 92 -12.99 -32.80 5.54
N TRP A 93 -12.01 -32.19 4.88
CA TRP A 93 -11.09 -32.87 3.98
C TRP A 93 -9.87 -33.42 4.74
N SER A 94 -9.37 -34.57 4.30
CA SER A 94 -8.09 -35.10 4.76
C SER A 94 -6.93 -34.50 3.94
N PRO A 95 -5.78 -34.19 4.56
CA PRO A 95 -4.57 -33.76 3.83
C PRO A 95 -4.05 -34.82 2.85
N MET A 96 -4.44 -36.09 3.03
CA MET A 96 -4.08 -37.20 2.13
C MET A 96 -4.88 -37.20 0.82
N SER A 97 -5.79 -36.24 0.62
CA SER A 97 -6.58 -36.14 -0.60
C SER A 97 -5.76 -35.52 -1.72
N SER A 98 -5.50 -36.30 -2.77
CA SER A 98 -4.85 -35.80 -3.98
C SER A 98 -5.59 -36.28 -5.23
N MET A 99 -5.84 -35.34 -6.14
CA MET A 99 -6.38 -35.62 -7.45
C MET A 99 -5.34 -36.30 -8.36
N LEU A 100 -4.05 -36.03 -8.16
CA LEU A 100 -2.95 -36.66 -8.90
C LEU A 100 -2.91 -38.17 -8.64
N ASP A 101 -3.08 -38.57 -7.38
CA ASP A 101 -3.11 -39.98 -6.96
C ASP A 101 -4.51 -40.60 -7.05
N ASN A 102 -5.50 -39.85 -7.58
CA ASN A 102 -6.92 -40.20 -7.68
C ASN A 102 -7.50 -40.72 -6.35
N ARG A 103 -7.00 -40.18 -5.23
CA ARG A 103 -7.35 -40.57 -3.87
C ARG A 103 -8.04 -39.40 -3.18
N LEU A 104 -9.34 -39.51 -2.95
CA LEU A 104 -10.11 -38.49 -2.24
C LEU A 104 -10.52 -39.01 -0.86
N MET A 105 -10.19 -38.28 0.20
CA MET A 105 -10.51 -38.67 1.57
C MET A 105 -11.24 -37.53 2.30
N LEU A 106 -12.46 -37.78 2.75
CA LEU A 106 -13.27 -36.78 3.46
C LEU A 106 -14.08 -37.40 4.61
N ALA A 107 -14.36 -36.61 5.63
CA ALA A 107 -15.21 -37.02 6.75
C ALA A 107 -16.56 -36.30 6.69
N THR A 108 -17.65 -37.04 6.90
CA THR A 108 -19.01 -36.53 6.99
C THR A 108 -19.57 -36.69 8.41
N GLY A 109 -20.34 -35.70 8.86
CA GLY A 109 -20.98 -35.71 10.18
C GLY A 109 -22.50 -35.72 10.08
N HIS A 110 -23.12 -36.72 10.72
CA HIS A 110 -24.57 -36.73 11.00
C HIS A 110 -24.83 -37.20 12.43
N LYS A 111 -25.18 -38.48 12.65
CA LYS A 111 -25.23 -39.12 13.99
C LYS A 111 -23.94 -39.88 14.33
N GLU A 112 -23.17 -40.18 13.32
CA GLU A 112 -21.86 -40.80 13.38
C GLU A 112 -20.93 -39.98 12.49
N VAL A 113 -19.61 -40.18 12.66
CA VAL A 113 -18.61 -39.64 11.74
C VAL A 113 -18.28 -40.73 10.74
N ARG A 114 -18.45 -40.49 9.44
CA ARG A 114 -18.02 -41.43 8.39
C ARG A 114 -16.81 -40.88 7.65
N ILE A 115 -15.76 -41.67 7.54
CA ILE A 115 -14.62 -41.38 6.66
C ILE A 115 -14.88 -42.08 5.33
N LEU A 116 -14.92 -41.32 4.25
CA LEU A 116 -15.02 -41.81 2.89
C LEU A 116 -13.63 -41.76 2.28
N SER A 117 -13.07 -42.91 1.90
CA SER A 117 -11.85 -43.02 1.12
C SER A 117 -12.20 -43.55 -0.26
N LEU A 118 -11.87 -42.76 -1.28
CA LEU A 118 -12.18 -43.05 -2.67
C LEU A 118 -10.86 -43.27 -3.39
N ALA A 119 -10.60 -44.50 -3.84
CA ALA A 119 -9.54 -44.83 -4.79
C ALA A 119 -10.19 -45.34 -6.09
N GLU A 120 -9.43 -45.62 -7.15
CA GLU A 120 -9.98 -46.12 -8.42
C GLU A 120 -10.88 -47.35 -8.23
N GLY A 121 -12.20 -47.16 -8.36
CA GLY A 121 -13.21 -48.23 -8.36
C GLY A 121 -13.75 -48.68 -7.00
N ASP A 122 -13.06 -48.39 -5.89
CA ASP A 122 -13.49 -48.78 -4.54
C ASP A 122 -13.88 -47.58 -3.68
N GLU A 123 -15.06 -47.69 -3.06
CA GLU A 123 -15.56 -46.76 -2.03
C GLU A 123 -15.43 -47.42 -0.65
N GLU A 124 -14.41 -47.03 0.11
CA GLU A 124 -14.29 -47.47 1.50
C GLU A 124 -14.97 -46.48 2.43
N VAL A 125 -16.04 -46.93 3.10
CA VAL A 125 -16.76 -46.15 4.12
C VAL A 125 -16.43 -46.71 5.49
N ARG A 126 -15.80 -45.91 6.33
CA ARG A 126 -15.52 -46.24 7.73
C ARG A 126 -16.42 -45.43 8.66
N SER A 127 -17.27 -46.11 9.41
CA SER A 127 -18.13 -45.50 10.44
C SER A 127 -17.42 -45.44 11.79
N LEU A 128 -17.36 -44.25 12.38
CA LEU A 128 -16.88 -44.00 13.74
C LEU A 128 -18.09 -43.76 14.66
N MET A 129 -18.43 -44.78 15.44
CA MET A 129 -19.56 -44.77 16.36
C MET A 129 -19.11 -44.36 17.76
N GLY A 130 -19.76 -43.36 18.36
CA GLY A 130 -19.48 -42.96 19.74
C GLY A 130 -20.21 -41.72 20.25
N HIS A 131 -20.70 -40.85 19.36
CA HIS A 131 -21.58 -39.75 19.75
C HIS A 131 -23.01 -40.23 20.00
N ALA A 132 -23.69 -39.64 20.99
CA ALA A 132 -25.06 -39.97 21.35
C ALA A 132 -26.10 -39.07 20.64
N ASP A 133 -25.66 -37.95 20.06
CA ASP A 133 -26.50 -36.99 19.34
C ASP A 133 -25.80 -36.48 18.06
N TYR A 134 -26.38 -35.49 17.38
CA TYR A 134 -25.85 -34.94 16.14
C TYR A 134 -24.42 -34.42 16.29
N VAL A 135 -23.58 -34.72 15.30
CA VAL A 135 -22.23 -34.19 15.15
C VAL A 135 -22.33 -32.84 14.44
N ASN A 136 -21.96 -31.77 15.14
CA ASN A 136 -22.06 -30.40 14.63
C ASN A 136 -20.85 -30.01 13.79
N THR A 137 -19.67 -30.56 14.10
CA THR A 137 -18.40 -30.10 13.55
C THR A 137 -17.37 -31.23 13.55
N ILE A 138 -16.57 -31.31 12.49
CA ILE A 138 -15.47 -32.26 12.32
C ILE A 138 -14.25 -31.49 11.80
N ALA A 139 -13.05 -31.84 12.25
CA ALA A 139 -11.81 -31.27 11.73
C ALA A 139 -10.67 -32.30 11.70
N PHE A 140 -9.98 -32.42 10.56
CA PHE A 140 -8.78 -33.24 10.40
C PHE A 140 -7.53 -32.53 10.93
N GLN A 141 -6.60 -33.31 11.46
CA GLN A 141 -5.25 -32.84 11.75
C GLN A 141 -4.56 -32.40 10.42
N PRO A 142 -4.02 -31.16 10.34
CA PRO A 142 -3.54 -30.59 9.08
C PRO A 142 -2.38 -31.29 8.36
N GLU A 143 -1.46 -31.94 9.08
CA GLU A 143 -0.22 -32.48 8.50
C GLU A 143 -0.35 -33.95 8.09
N SER A 144 -0.46 -34.86 9.06
CA SER A 144 -0.50 -36.29 8.79
C SER A 144 -1.91 -36.82 8.49
N GLY A 145 -2.95 -36.08 8.88
CA GLY A 145 -4.33 -36.54 8.80
C GLY A 145 -4.66 -37.74 9.69
N GLU A 146 -3.76 -38.12 10.61
CA GLU A 146 -3.88 -39.31 11.46
C GLU A 146 -4.91 -39.18 12.58
N GLN A 147 -5.29 -37.93 12.92
CA GLN A 147 -6.31 -37.65 13.91
C GLN A 147 -7.48 -36.86 13.34
N ILE A 148 -8.68 -37.17 13.82
CA ILE A 148 -9.91 -36.42 13.56
C ILE A 148 -10.49 -35.99 14.90
N ALA A 149 -10.93 -34.74 14.99
CA ALA A 149 -11.69 -34.24 16.12
C ALA A 149 -13.15 -34.03 15.70
N SER A 150 -14.11 -34.50 16.52
CA SER A 150 -15.54 -34.29 16.28
C SER A 150 -16.26 -33.77 17.52
N GLY A 151 -17.05 -32.72 17.34
CA GLY A 151 -17.87 -32.11 18.39
C GLY A 151 -19.36 -32.35 18.16
N SER A 152 -20.10 -32.65 19.23
CA SER A 152 -21.52 -33.04 19.16
C SER A 152 -22.43 -32.26 20.11
N ASP A 153 -23.73 -32.31 19.81
CA ASP A 153 -24.82 -31.86 20.66
C ASP A 153 -24.95 -32.65 21.97
N ASP A 154 -24.32 -33.83 22.08
CA ASP A 154 -24.27 -34.61 23.33
C ASP A 154 -23.34 -33.99 24.40
N GLY A 155 -22.68 -32.87 24.09
CA GLY A 155 -21.74 -32.19 24.99
C GLY A 155 -20.36 -32.84 25.02
N THR A 156 -20.01 -33.67 24.02
CA THR A 156 -18.70 -34.32 23.94
C THR A 156 -17.89 -33.85 22.73
N LEU A 157 -16.58 -33.82 22.92
CA LEU A 157 -15.57 -33.71 21.86
C LEU A 157 -14.75 -35.00 21.85
N ILE A 158 -14.71 -35.69 20.71
CA ILE A 158 -14.01 -36.97 20.57
C ILE A 158 -12.82 -36.81 19.62
N MET A 159 -11.66 -37.29 20.05
CA MET A 159 -10.46 -37.44 19.23
C MET A 159 -10.39 -38.89 18.72
N TRP A 160 -10.35 -39.06 17.41
CA TRP A 160 -10.30 -40.34 16.72
C TRP A 160 -8.95 -40.55 16.05
N ASN A 161 -8.53 -41.81 15.96
CA ASN A 161 -7.47 -42.21 15.05
C ASN A 161 -8.08 -42.54 13.67
N THR A 162 -7.62 -41.85 12.62
CA THR A 162 -8.12 -41.99 11.26
C THR A 162 -7.91 -43.40 10.69
N LEU A 163 -6.77 -44.03 11.00
CA LEU A 163 -6.37 -45.33 10.45
C LEU A 163 -7.10 -46.50 11.13
N THR A 164 -7.15 -46.49 12.46
CA THR A 164 -7.75 -47.58 13.25
C THR A 164 -9.25 -47.40 13.45
N GLY A 165 -9.76 -46.17 13.34
CA GLY A 165 -11.13 -45.80 13.69
C GLY A 165 -11.43 -45.86 15.19
N GLN A 166 -10.41 -46.03 16.03
CA GLN A 166 -10.56 -46.07 17.47
C GLN A 166 -10.60 -44.66 18.08
N ARG A 167 -11.29 -44.54 19.21
CA ARG A 167 -11.31 -43.32 20.01
C ARG A 167 -10.00 -43.19 20.80
N ASN A 168 -9.22 -42.16 20.52
CA ASN A 168 -8.01 -41.82 21.28
C ASN A 168 -8.34 -41.13 22.60
N HIS A 169 -9.28 -40.16 22.58
CA HIS A 169 -9.64 -39.40 23.77
C HIS A 169 -11.09 -38.90 23.74
N LEU A 170 -11.70 -38.75 24.91
CA LEU A 170 -13.05 -38.20 25.09
C LEU A 170 -12.98 -37.00 26.03
N PHE A 171 -13.40 -35.83 25.55
CA PHE A 171 -13.58 -34.63 26.34
C PHE A 171 -15.06 -34.44 26.66
N THR A 172 -15.42 -34.37 27.94
CA THR A 172 -16.77 -34.00 28.38
C THR A 172 -16.84 -32.50 28.62
N MET A 173 -17.65 -31.81 27.83
CA MET A 173 -17.85 -30.36 27.89
C MET A 173 -19.14 -30.03 28.65
N ALA A 174 -19.27 -28.79 29.13
CA ALA A 174 -20.44 -28.35 29.91
C ALA A 174 -21.69 -28.08 29.03
N SER A 175 -21.51 -27.97 27.72
CA SER A 175 -22.52 -27.59 26.75
C SER A 175 -22.19 -28.20 25.37
N PRO A 176 -23.17 -28.31 24.45
CA PRO A 176 -22.95 -28.74 23.06
C PRO A 176 -21.75 -28.07 22.40
N VAL A 177 -20.94 -28.85 21.68
CA VAL A 177 -19.78 -28.33 20.95
C VAL A 177 -20.24 -27.89 19.57
N MET A 178 -20.08 -26.61 19.26
CA MET A 178 -20.60 -25.98 18.04
C MET A 178 -19.55 -25.85 16.94
N ALA A 179 -18.27 -25.66 17.30
CA ALA A 179 -17.17 -25.56 16.34
C ALA A 179 -15.89 -26.15 16.91
N VAL A 180 -15.18 -26.91 16.08
CA VAL A 180 -13.86 -27.47 16.38
C VAL A 180 -12.92 -27.09 15.24
N VAL A 181 -11.78 -26.48 15.57
CA VAL A 181 -10.81 -26.00 14.57
C VAL A 181 -9.39 -26.26 15.05
N TRP A 182 -8.56 -26.86 14.20
CA TRP A 182 -7.13 -27.01 14.44
C TRP A 182 -6.39 -25.72 14.14
N ASN A 183 -5.38 -25.42 14.94
CA ASN A 183 -4.44 -24.37 14.59
C ASN A 183 -3.50 -24.88 13.49
N LYS A 184 -3.51 -24.23 12.33
CA LYS A 184 -2.70 -24.65 11.19
C LYS A 184 -1.20 -24.33 11.34
N ALA A 185 -0.84 -23.34 12.13
CA ALA A 185 0.57 -23.00 12.39
C ALA A 185 1.17 -23.85 13.53
N GLU A 186 0.38 -24.10 14.57
CA GLU A 186 0.76 -24.91 15.73
C GLU A 186 -0.14 -26.15 15.84
N MET A 187 0.22 -27.21 15.13
CA MET A 187 -0.61 -28.40 14.95
C MET A 187 -0.96 -29.14 16.24
N SER A 188 -0.23 -28.87 17.33
CA SER A 188 -0.57 -29.42 18.64
C SER A 188 -1.78 -28.73 19.29
N LYS A 189 -2.27 -27.60 18.78
CA LYS A 189 -3.37 -26.83 19.39
C LYS A 189 -4.68 -27.05 18.65
N ILE A 190 -5.74 -27.32 19.42
CA ILE A 190 -7.11 -27.46 18.93
C ILE A 190 -8.05 -26.57 19.73
N MET A 191 -8.97 -25.89 19.05
CA MET A 191 -10.03 -25.10 19.68
C MET A 191 -11.35 -25.86 19.65
N ALA A 192 -12.09 -25.80 20.75
CA ALA A 192 -13.47 -26.23 20.86
C ALA A 192 -14.33 -25.09 21.43
N ALA A 193 -15.35 -24.67 20.66
CA ALA A 193 -16.28 -23.64 21.06
C ALA A 193 -17.63 -24.25 21.45
N GLN A 194 -18.06 -23.98 22.68
CA GLN A 194 -19.29 -24.47 23.26
C GLN A 194 -20.47 -23.52 23.03
N LYS A 195 -21.68 -24.07 22.98
CA LYS A 195 -22.93 -23.31 22.79
C LYS A 195 -23.18 -22.29 23.88
N ASN A 196 -22.71 -22.50 25.11
CA ASN A 196 -22.85 -21.54 26.21
C ASN A 196 -21.94 -20.29 26.09
N GLY A 197 -21.07 -20.23 25.08
CA GLY A 197 -20.11 -19.13 24.88
C GLY A 197 -18.68 -19.42 25.33
N GLN A 198 -18.43 -20.56 25.97
CA GLN A 198 -17.08 -20.94 26.40
C GLN A 198 -16.25 -21.46 25.23
N ILE A 199 -15.03 -20.94 25.09
CA ILE A 199 -14.06 -21.39 24.11
C ILE A 199 -12.85 -21.97 24.84
N HIS A 200 -12.54 -23.23 24.54
CA HIS A 200 -11.40 -23.95 25.11
C HIS A 200 -10.37 -24.23 24.03
N ILE A 201 -9.10 -24.09 24.39
CA ILE A 201 -7.98 -24.50 23.55
C ILE A 201 -7.22 -25.59 24.30
N PHE A 202 -7.02 -26.72 23.64
CA PHE A 202 -6.36 -27.90 24.17
C PHE A 202 -5.11 -28.23 23.39
N ASN A 203 -4.18 -28.95 24.02
CA ASN A 203 -3.12 -29.62 23.32
C ASN A 203 -3.63 -30.99 22.82
N ALA A 204 -3.62 -31.23 21.52
CA ALA A 204 -4.12 -32.44 20.89
C ALA A 204 -3.21 -33.67 21.06
N VAL A 205 -1.96 -33.49 21.49
CA VAL A 205 -1.03 -34.60 21.77
C VAL A 205 -1.16 -35.05 23.22
N THR A 206 -1.17 -34.10 24.16
CA THR A 206 -1.21 -34.40 25.59
C THR A 206 -2.63 -34.39 26.17
N TYR A 207 -3.62 -33.90 25.42
CA TYR A 207 -5.01 -33.68 25.83
C TYR A 207 -5.19 -32.71 27.01
N HIS A 208 -4.15 -31.94 27.36
CA HIS A 208 -4.25 -30.96 28.45
C HIS A 208 -4.90 -29.65 27.96
N PRO A 209 -5.75 -29.01 28.78
CA PRO A 209 -6.25 -27.67 28.50
C PRO A 209 -5.10 -26.66 28.58
N ILE A 210 -4.98 -25.82 27.54
CA ILE A 210 -3.99 -24.74 27.48
C ILE A 210 -4.61 -23.46 28.03
N MET A 211 -5.78 -23.11 27.53
CA MET A 211 -6.48 -21.89 27.93
C MET A 211 -7.98 -21.99 27.71
N SER A 212 -8.73 -21.15 28.40
CA SER A 212 -10.19 -21.07 28.28
C SER A 212 -10.64 -19.64 28.51
N PHE A 213 -11.56 -19.16 27.69
CA PHE A 213 -12.12 -17.82 27.82
C PHE A 213 -13.59 -17.81 27.42
N ASP A 214 -14.31 -16.80 27.89
CA ASP A 214 -15.75 -16.67 27.72
C ASP A 214 -16.06 -15.54 26.72
N ALA A 215 -16.85 -15.87 25.72
CA ALA A 215 -17.31 -14.94 24.70
C ALA A 215 -18.60 -14.18 25.09
N GLY A 216 -19.23 -14.54 26.21
CA GLY A 216 -20.37 -13.85 26.81
C GLY A 216 -21.66 -14.67 26.84
N LEU A 217 -22.72 -14.08 27.41
CA LEU A 217 -23.99 -14.77 27.69
C LEU A 217 -24.86 -14.95 26.42
N GLY A 218 -24.91 -16.15 25.85
CA GLY A 218 -25.86 -16.50 24.80
C GLY A 218 -25.43 -17.72 23.96
N PRO A 219 -26.31 -18.23 23.09
CA PRO A 219 -25.96 -19.34 22.22
C PRO A 219 -24.89 -18.90 21.20
N LEU A 220 -23.69 -19.48 21.31
CA LEU A 220 -22.67 -19.43 20.28
C LEU A 220 -23.14 -20.26 19.10
N SER A 221 -23.11 -19.68 17.90
CA SER A 221 -23.59 -20.32 16.68
C SER A 221 -22.48 -20.80 15.75
N ALA A 222 -21.37 -20.07 15.70
CA ALA A 222 -20.20 -20.39 14.90
C ALA A 222 -18.94 -19.80 15.54
N ALA A 223 -17.81 -20.48 15.38
CA ALA A 223 -16.49 -19.96 15.69
C ALA A 223 -15.48 -20.44 14.64
N ASP A 224 -14.43 -19.65 14.43
CA ASP A 224 -13.40 -19.94 13.45
C ASP A 224 -12.04 -19.43 13.94
N TRP A 225 -10.97 -20.13 13.57
CA TRP A 225 -9.59 -19.76 13.88
C TRP A 225 -8.91 -19.30 12.59
N SER A 226 -8.29 -18.12 12.60
CA SER A 226 -7.60 -17.60 11.42
C SER A 226 -6.44 -18.51 11.00
N ILE A 227 -6.37 -18.79 9.70
CA ILE A 227 -5.32 -19.61 9.08
C ILE A 227 -3.99 -18.86 9.04
N ARG A 228 -4.02 -17.56 8.72
CA ARG A 228 -2.82 -16.73 8.54
C ARG A 228 -2.26 -16.19 9.83
N ASN A 229 -3.16 -15.78 10.74
CA ASN A 229 -2.76 -15.27 12.04
C ASN A 229 -3.21 -16.26 13.13
N PRO A 230 -2.33 -17.18 13.59
CA PRO A 230 -2.69 -18.20 14.57
C PRO A 230 -3.05 -17.62 15.94
N MET A 231 -2.92 -16.32 16.14
CA MET A 231 -3.35 -15.63 17.35
C MET A 231 -4.78 -15.10 17.26
N LEU A 232 -5.44 -15.13 16.10
CA LEU A 232 -6.80 -14.60 15.94
C LEU A 232 -7.86 -15.69 15.99
N VAL A 233 -8.81 -15.54 16.92
CA VAL A 233 -9.99 -16.40 17.07
C VAL A 233 -11.24 -15.55 16.96
N SER A 234 -12.24 -16.02 16.21
CA SER A 234 -13.53 -15.35 16.06
C SER A 234 -14.67 -16.24 16.54
N ALA A 235 -15.68 -15.63 17.16
CA ALA A 235 -16.90 -16.32 17.54
C ALA A 235 -18.12 -15.42 17.36
N ALA A 236 -19.24 -16.03 16.99
CA ALA A 236 -20.51 -15.36 16.86
C ALA A 236 -21.48 -15.84 17.93
N ILE A 237 -22.02 -14.90 18.70
CA ILE A 237 -23.03 -15.14 19.74
C ILE A 237 -24.23 -14.29 19.41
N ARG A 238 -25.39 -14.95 19.21
CA ARG A 238 -26.62 -14.27 18.75
C ARG A 238 -26.30 -13.39 17.52
N SER A 239 -26.48 -12.08 17.60
CA SER A 239 -26.18 -11.12 16.52
C SER A 239 -24.82 -10.43 16.63
N VAL A 240 -23.98 -10.82 17.60
CA VAL A 240 -22.68 -10.16 17.85
C VAL A 240 -21.55 -11.06 17.42
N ILE A 241 -20.64 -10.50 16.63
CA ILE A 241 -19.36 -11.13 16.25
C ILE A 241 -18.27 -10.55 17.14
N TYR A 242 -17.47 -11.43 17.70
CA TYR A 242 -16.32 -11.12 18.51
C TYR A 242 -15.05 -11.70 17.86
N VAL A 243 -13.94 -10.97 17.97
CA VAL A 243 -12.61 -11.49 17.62
C VAL A 243 -11.66 -11.21 18.78
N TRP A 244 -10.88 -12.20 19.16
CA TRP A 244 -9.84 -12.11 20.18
C TRP A 244 -8.45 -12.30 19.58
N ASN A 245 -7.48 -11.68 20.23
CA ASN A 245 -6.08 -12.03 20.08
C ASN A 245 -5.69 -12.95 21.26
N LEU A 246 -5.12 -14.12 20.99
CA LEU A 246 -4.73 -15.09 22.02
C LEU A 246 -3.64 -14.59 22.95
N SER A 247 -2.87 -13.55 22.59
CA SER A 247 -1.96 -12.88 23.52
C SER A 247 -2.69 -12.08 24.60
N GLN A 248 -3.95 -11.73 24.37
CA GLN A 248 -4.78 -10.95 25.28
C GLN A 248 -6.26 -11.40 25.20
N THR A 249 -6.60 -12.46 25.93
CA THR A 249 -7.96 -13.04 25.91
C THR A 249 -8.93 -12.41 26.91
N SER A 250 -8.48 -11.45 27.71
CA SER A 250 -9.33 -10.77 28.69
C SER A 250 -10.45 -9.96 28.04
N GLN A 251 -10.23 -9.43 26.83
CA GLN A 251 -11.23 -8.67 26.07
C GLN A 251 -11.09 -8.92 24.56
N PRO A 252 -12.20 -8.89 23.79
CA PRO A 252 -12.15 -8.99 22.34
C PRO A 252 -11.55 -7.71 21.72
N ILE A 253 -10.67 -7.86 20.74
CA ILE A 253 -10.09 -6.76 19.96
C ILE A 253 -11.10 -6.16 18.97
N PHE A 254 -12.12 -6.93 18.61
CA PHE A 254 -13.18 -6.50 17.71
C PHE A 254 -14.52 -7.02 18.20
N LYS A 255 -15.52 -6.14 18.19
CA LYS A 255 -16.90 -6.44 18.52
C LYS A 255 -17.82 -5.71 17.55
N LYS A 256 -18.64 -6.47 16.82
CA LYS A 256 -19.64 -5.90 15.90
C LYS A 256 -21.02 -6.47 16.20
N SER A 257 -21.92 -5.58 16.60
CA SER A 257 -23.34 -5.90 16.72
C SER A 257 -23.99 -5.74 15.35
N LEU A 258 -24.56 -6.81 14.82
CA LEU A 258 -25.40 -6.74 13.64
C LEU A 258 -26.83 -6.37 14.08
N LEU A 259 -27.45 -5.43 13.37
CA LEU A 259 -28.85 -5.06 13.57
C LEU A 259 -29.72 -6.21 13.04
N GLU A 260 -30.64 -6.71 13.88
CA GLU A 260 -31.52 -7.88 13.66
C GLU A 260 -30.82 -9.26 13.83
N GLU A 261 -31.53 -10.22 14.43
CA GLU A 261 -30.95 -11.34 15.18
C GLU A 261 -30.21 -12.46 14.40
N GLY A 262 -29.05 -12.90 14.93
CA GLY A 262 -28.53 -14.27 14.78
C GLY A 262 -27.59 -14.55 13.58
N VAL A 263 -26.27 -14.49 13.79
CA VAL A 263 -25.26 -15.02 12.85
C VAL A 263 -25.31 -16.54 12.84
N ARG A 264 -25.23 -17.17 11.68
CA ARG A 264 -25.23 -18.63 11.50
C ARG A 264 -23.89 -19.21 11.04
N HIS A 265 -23.19 -18.50 10.17
CA HIS A 265 -21.89 -18.94 9.64
C HIS A 265 -20.89 -17.80 9.80
N LEU A 266 -19.65 -18.16 10.12
CA LEU A 266 -18.53 -17.26 10.35
C LEU A 266 -17.26 -17.92 9.82
N LYS A 267 -16.53 -17.27 8.91
CA LYS A 267 -15.26 -17.77 8.37
C LYS A 267 -14.26 -16.66 8.08
N PHE A 268 -13.03 -16.84 8.54
CA PHE A 268 -11.89 -16.00 8.15
C PHE A 268 -11.54 -16.23 6.68
N SER A 269 -11.05 -15.18 6.00
CA SER A 269 -10.45 -15.34 4.68
C SER A 269 -9.17 -16.18 4.77
N SER A 270 -8.95 -17.00 3.73
CA SER A 270 -7.75 -17.85 3.64
C SER A 270 -6.48 -17.08 3.27
N ARG A 271 -6.63 -15.91 2.62
CA ARG A 271 -5.50 -15.04 2.23
C ARG A 271 -5.31 -13.83 3.12
N GLN A 272 -6.41 -13.18 3.50
CA GLN A 272 -6.37 -11.90 4.20
C GLN A 272 -6.83 -12.05 5.67
N ASP A 273 -5.92 -11.82 6.61
CA ASP A 273 -6.17 -11.97 8.06
C ASP A 273 -7.27 -11.05 8.61
N HIS A 274 -7.47 -9.92 7.96
CA HIS A 274 -8.39 -8.86 8.38
C HIS A 274 -9.79 -9.00 7.78
N LEU A 275 -10.04 -9.94 6.86
CA LEU A 275 -11.37 -10.15 6.29
C LEU A 275 -12.11 -11.30 6.98
N LEU A 276 -13.34 -10.99 7.39
CA LEU A 276 -14.23 -11.92 8.08
C LEU A 276 -15.58 -11.99 7.37
N ALA A 277 -15.92 -13.16 6.86
CA ALA A 277 -17.21 -13.40 6.22
C ALA A 277 -18.21 -13.95 7.25
N SER A 278 -19.42 -13.41 7.23
CA SER A 278 -20.51 -13.79 8.12
C SER A 278 -21.84 -13.87 7.37
N SER A 279 -22.75 -14.72 7.86
CA SER A 279 -24.12 -14.75 7.35
C SER A 279 -25.14 -14.87 8.48
N GLY A 280 -26.29 -14.17 8.42
CA GLY A 280 -27.27 -14.14 9.51
C GLY A 280 -28.74 -14.10 9.09
N GLN A 281 -29.67 -14.38 10.01
CA GLN A 281 -31.12 -14.31 9.82
C GLN A 281 -31.69 -12.95 10.31
N PRO A 282 -32.97 -12.61 10.05
CA PRO A 282 -33.96 -13.25 9.18
C PRO A 282 -33.82 -12.92 7.68
N ASN A 283 -33.07 -11.87 7.32
CA ASN A 283 -32.93 -11.38 5.93
C ASN A 283 -31.84 -12.12 5.12
N TYR A 284 -31.28 -13.20 5.68
CA TYR A 284 -30.20 -14.01 5.12
C TYR A 284 -29.04 -13.15 4.60
N THR A 285 -28.67 -12.15 5.38
CA THR A 285 -27.62 -11.20 5.02
C THR A 285 -26.29 -11.90 5.03
N VAL A 286 -25.51 -11.74 3.96
CA VAL A 286 -24.10 -12.12 3.90
C VAL A 286 -23.30 -10.85 3.96
N SER A 287 -22.38 -10.75 4.91
CA SER A 287 -21.46 -9.62 4.99
C SER A 287 -20.02 -10.08 5.09
N VAL A 288 -19.14 -9.44 4.33
CA VAL A 288 -17.69 -9.53 4.52
C VAL A 288 -17.25 -8.25 5.19
N THR A 289 -16.72 -8.38 6.39
CA THR A 289 -16.31 -7.26 7.23
C THR A 289 -14.79 -7.24 7.33
N ASN A 290 -14.20 -6.06 7.15
CA ASN A 290 -12.82 -5.82 7.50
C ASN A 290 -12.74 -5.54 9.02
N ILE A 291 -12.01 -6.39 9.73
CA ILE A 291 -11.84 -6.34 11.19
C ILE A 291 -11.05 -5.09 11.62
N ARG A 292 -10.08 -4.64 10.81
CA ARG A 292 -9.23 -3.47 11.14
C ARG A 292 -9.99 -2.15 11.01
N SER A 293 -10.76 -1.98 9.93
CA SER A 293 -11.54 -0.76 9.69
C SER A 293 -12.96 -0.80 10.27
N SER A 294 -13.42 -1.98 10.72
CA SER A 294 -14.82 -2.25 11.12
C SER A 294 -15.87 -2.05 10.03
N THR A 295 -15.46 -1.84 8.77
CA THR A 295 -16.36 -1.60 7.64
C THR A 295 -16.80 -2.91 6.98
N ALA A 296 -18.05 -2.97 6.50
CA ALA A 296 -18.50 -4.06 5.63
C ALA A 296 -18.01 -3.78 4.21
N VAL A 297 -17.08 -4.61 3.72
CA VAL A 297 -16.55 -4.58 2.34
C VAL A 297 -17.61 -5.05 1.35
N PHE A 298 -18.42 -6.03 1.78
CA PHE A 298 -19.54 -6.54 1.01
C PHE A 298 -20.72 -6.79 1.94
N SER A 299 -21.93 -6.44 1.50
CA SER A 299 -23.17 -6.85 2.14
C SER A 299 -24.20 -7.18 1.07
N SER A 300 -24.85 -8.32 1.19
CA SER A 300 -25.97 -8.69 0.33
C SER A 300 -27.07 -9.35 1.15
N GLU A 301 -28.27 -8.81 1.03
CA GLU A 301 -29.49 -9.38 1.59
C GLU A 301 -30.16 -10.29 0.56
N GLY A 302 -30.90 -11.31 1.01
CA GLY A 302 -31.67 -12.14 0.08
C GLY A 302 -31.99 -13.55 0.56
N GLU A 303 -31.67 -14.53 -0.28
CA GLU A 303 -32.08 -15.93 -0.13
C GLU A 303 -31.31 -16.69 0.97
N PRO A 304 -31.93 -17.73 1.58
CA PRO A 304 -31.27 -18.57 2.57
C PRO A 304 -29.93 -19.11 2.09
N VAL A 305 -28.90 -18.86 2.89
CA VAL A 305 -27.56 -19.40 2.64
C VAL A 305 -27.43 -20.77 3.29
N GLY A 306 -27.00 -21.76 2.51
CA GLY A 306 -26.77 -23.14 2.96
C GLY A 306 -25.40 -23.36 3.61
N GLY A 307 -24.44 -22.49 3.33
CA GLY A 307 -23.10 -22.50 3.91
C GLY A 307 -22.20 -21.45 3.24
N LEU A 308 -21.00 -21.28 3.78
CA LEU A 308 -20.04 -20.26 3.36
C LEU A 308 -18.60 -20.83 3.47
N ALA A 309 -17.79 -20.66 2.42
CA ALA A 309 -16.37 -21.02 2.45
C ALA A 309 -15.55 -20.16 1.48
N TRP A 310 -14.32 -19.86 1.89
CA TRP A 310 -13.33 -19.20 1.06
C TRP A 310 -12.57 -20.23 0.24
N HIS A 311 -12.27 -19.89 -1.01
CA HIS A 311 -11.33 -20.67 -1.80
C HIS A 311 -9.94 -20.56 -1.13
N PRO A 312 -9.19 -21.67 -0.94
CA PRO A 312 -7.91 -21.63 -0.24
C PRO A 312 -6.85 -20.82 -0.99
N PHE A 313 -6.83 -20.96 -2.32
CA PHE A 313 -5.90 -20.25 -3.18
C PHE A 313 -6.47 -18.94 -3.79
N LEU A 314 -7.62 -18.92 -4.45
CA LEU A 314 -8.18 -17.70 -5.05
C LEU A 314 -8.87 -16.80 -4.00
N ASP A 315 -8.87 -15.48 -4.19
CA ASP A 315 -9.64 -14.52 -3.37
C ASP A 315 -11.13 -14.55 -3.73
N VAL A 316 -11.75 -15.72 -3.56
CA VAL A 316 -13.12 -16.01 -3.96
C VAL A 316 -13.88 -16.55 -2.76
N LEU A 317 -15.05 -15.96 -2.50
CA LEU A 317 -15.99 -16.42 -1.49
C LEU A 317 -17.10 -17.23 -2.18
N ILE A 318 -17.29 -18.48 -1.78
CA ILE A 318 -18.39 -19.31 -2.26
C ILE A 318 -19.58 -19.20 -1.31
N LEU A 319 -20.74 -18.89 -1.88
CA LEU A 319 -22.02 -18.83 -1.18
C LEU A 319 -23.01 -19.78 -1.83
N CYS A 320 -23.60 -20.70 -1.07
CA CYS A 320 -24.71 -21.50 -1.59
C CYS A 320 -26.03 -20.82 -1.23
N ARG A 321 -26.84 -20.42 -2.22
CA ARG A 321 -28.16 -19.81 -2.00
C ARG A 321 -29.29 -20.75 -2.39
N HIS A 322 -30.41 -20.65 -1.69
CA HIS A 322 -31.62 -21.43 -1.96
C HIS A 322 -32.75 -20.51 -2.45
N ASN A 323 -33.27 -20.73 -3.65
CA ASN A 323 -34.46 -20.01 -4.13
C ASN A 323 -35.64 -20.31 -3.18
N ASN A 324 -36.20 -19.27 -2.56
CA ASN A 324 -37.27 -19.43 -1.59
C ASN A 324 -38.49 -18.60 -2.03
N ARG A 325 -39.37 -19.15 -2.88
CA ARG A 325 -40.76 -18.68 -2.86
C ARG A 325 -41.42 -19.19 -1.59
N PRO A 326 -42.19 -18.37 -0.86
CA PRO A 326 -42.89 -18.83 0.33
C PRO A 326 -43.81 -19.99 -0.07
N ARG A 327 -43.65 -21.15 0.57
CA ARG A 327 -44.70 -22.18 0.58
C ARG A 327 -45.97 -21.48 1.05
N LYS A 328 -46.91 -21.23 0.13
CA LYS A 328 -48.29 -20.91 0.51
C LYS A 328 -48.73 -22.06 1.43
N ARG A 329 -48.84 -21.78 2.72
CA ARG A 329 -49.82 -22.47 3.54
C ARG A 329 -51.15 -22.16 2.87
N GLU A 330 -51.64 -23.07 2.04
CA GLU A 330 -53.07 -23.14 1.76
C GLU A 330 -53.76 -23.39 3.09
N ARG A 331 -54.09 -22.30 3.80
CA ARG A 331 -55.30 -22.27 4.59
C ARG A 331 -56.43 -22.43 3.59
N ALA A 332 -56.84 -23.67 3.36
CA ALA A 332 -58.15 -23.96 2.80
C ALA A 332 -59.18 -23.19 3.64
N LYS A 333 -59.80 -22.17 3.04
CA LYS A 333 -61.11 -21.71 3.50
C LYS A 333 -62.09 -22.79 3.10
N ALA A 334 -62.34 -23.72 4.01
CA ALA A 334 -63.52 -24.55 4.00
C ALA A 334 -64.19 -24.37 5.37
N PHE A 335 -65.36 -23.73 5.31
CA PHE A 335 -66.45 -23.71 6.29
C PHE A 335 -66.32 -22.90 7.58
N SER A 336 -67.12 -21.82 7.62
CA SER A 336 -67.89 -21.44 8.81
C SER A 336 -69.17 -22.29 8.90
N ARG A 337 -69.54 -22.69 10.13
CA ARG A 337 -70.72 -23.47 10.57
C ARG A 337 -70.58 -24.99 10.34
N ALA A 338 -70.79 -25.89 11.30
CA ALA A 338 -71.46 -25.83 12.60
C ALA A 338 -70.89 -26.90 13.57
N GLU A 339 -71.02 -26.64 14.88
CA GLU A 339 -71.22 -27.59 16.01
C GLU A 339 -70.26 -28.79 16.26
N ASP A 340 -69.64 -28.72 17.45
CA ASP A 340 -69.25 -29.75 18.47
C ASP A 340 -69.63 -31.25 18.26
N PRO A 341 -69.10 -32.19 19.09
CA PRO A 341 -67.83 -32.27 19.83
C PRO A 341 -67.15 -33.66 19.73
N MET A 342 -66.08 -33.82 20.49
CA MET A 342 -65.32 -35.03 20.82
C MET A 342 -66.11 -36.09 21.63
N LEU A 343 -65.52 -37.31 21.68
CA LEU A 343 -65.83 -38.55 22.45
C LEU A 343 -66.65 -39.58 21.63
N GLU A 344 -66.29 -40.86 21.49
CA GLU A 344 -65.53 -41.77 22.35
C GLU A 344 -65.11 -43.05 21.56
N LEU A 345 -64.03 -43.69 22.01
CA LEU A 345 -63.75 -45.15 22.00
C LEU A 345 -64.13 -46.05 20.78
N GLY A 346 -63.08 -46.63 20.18
CA GLY A 346 -62.93 -48.10 20.17
C GLY A 346 -63.34 -48.93 18.93
N ARG A 347 -62.39 -49.80 18.54
CA ARG A 347 -62.48 -51.12 17.87
C ARG A 347 -62.33 -51.23 16.34
N CYS A 348 -61.19 -51.84 15.98
CA CYS A 348 -60.99 -53.10 15.25
C CYS A 348 -61.70 -53.38 13.90
N HIS A 349 -60.86 -53.58 12.88
CA HIS A 349 -60.72 -54.75 11.99
C HIS A 349 -60.49 -54.34 10.51
N VAL A 350 -59.29 -54.57 9.96
CA VAL A 350 -58.85 -55.78 9.21
C VAL A 350 -59.48 -55.87 7.81
N HIS A 351 -58.72 -55.58 6.75
CA HIS A 351 -58.07 -56.57 5.85
C HIS A 351 -57.76 -56.02 4.44
N HIS A 352 -56.58 -56.42 3.96
CA HIS A 352 -56.20 -56.79 2.59
C HIS A 352 -56.27 -55.78 1.43
N ARG A 353 -55.16 -55.68 0.71
CA ARG A 353 -55.07 -56.25 -0.65
C ARG A 353 -53.64 -56.44 -1.16
N HIS A 354 -53.50 -57.49 -1.96
CA HIS A 354 -52.32 -58.03 -2.60
C HIS A 354 -51.93 -57.30 -3.91
N ARG A 355 -50.63 -57.41 -4.21
CA ARG A 355 -49.90 -57.32 -5.50
C ARG A 355 -50.69 -57.63 -6.78
N GLN A 356 -50.37 -56.88 -7.84
CA GLN A 356 -50.21 -57.36 -9.22
C GLN A 356 -49.18 -56.47 -9.96
N GLU A 357 -48.16 -57.09 -10.57
CA GLU A 357 -47.41 -56.57 -11.73
C GLU A 357 -48.14 -57.01 -13.02
N PRO A 358 -48.06 -56.28 -14.17
CA PRO A 358 -47.08 -56.66 -15.20
C PRO A 358 -46.65 -55.60 -16.28
N LYS A 359 -45.50 -55.89 -16.91
CA LYS A 359 -45.13 -55.85 -18.36
C LYS A 359 -44.82 -54.56 -19.15
N GLU A 360 -43.77 -54.73 -19.98
CA GLU A 360 -43.14 -53.88 -21.00
C GLU A 360 -44.04 -53.51 -22.19
N THR A 361 -43.81 -52.32 -22.78
CA THR A 361 -43.97 -52.08 -24.23
C THR A 361 -42.96 -51.02 -24.73
N GLN A 362 -42.27 -51.32 -25.83
CA GLN A 362 -41.43 -50.40 -26.61
C GLN A 362 -42.29 -49.56 -27.57
N ARG A 363 -42.01 -48.25 -27.73
CA ARG A 363 -42.14 -47.48 -28.99
C ARG A 363 -41.58 -46.04 -28.91
N THR A 364 -40.49 -45.82 -29.66
CA THR A 364 -40.18 -44.73 -30.61
C THR A 364 -40.47 -43.25 -30.28
N SER A 365 -39.38 -42.47 -30.29
CA SER A 365 -39.14 -41.11 -30.84
C SER A 365 -40.28 -40.08 -30.94
N GLU A 366 -39.95 -38.88 -30.44
CA GLU A 366 -40.63 -37.58 -30.63
C GLU A 366 -41.97 -37.40 -29.89
N ASN A 367 -41.86 -37.07 -28.61
CA ASN A 367 -42.65 -36.02 -27.93
C ASN A 367 -42.20 -35.94 -26.48
N ILE A 368 -41.36 -34.96 -26.14
CA ILE A 368 -41.06 -34.65 -24.73
C ILE A 368 -42.27 -33.86 -24.19
N PRO A 369 -43.05 -34.40 -23.24
CA PRO A 369 -44.11 -33.63 -22.58
C PRO A 369 -43.46 -32.59 -21.67
N ARG A 370 -43.84 -31.32 -21.83
CA ARG A 370 -43.53 -30.23 -20.89
C ARG A 370 -44.14 -30.50 -19.53
N TYR A 371 -43.40 -31.19 -18.66
CA TYR A 371 -43.54 -31.14 -17.20
C TYR A 371 -42.13 -31.25 -16.60
N TRP A 372 -41.90 -30.61 -15.45
CA TRP A 372 -40.65 -30.47 -14.68
C TRP A 372 -39.76 -29.23 -14.95
N GLU A 373 -40.29 -28.02 -14.75
CA GLU A 373 -39.48 -26.97 -14.13
C GLU A 373 -39.44 -27.25 -12.61
N ALA A 374 -38.47 -28.04 -12.17
CA ALA A 374 -38.18 -28.20 -10.75
C ALA A 374 -37.19 -27.10 -10.33
N ASP A 375 -37.57 -26.30 -9.32
CA ASP A 375 -36.75 -25.24 -8.72
C ASP A 375 -35.50 -25.84 -8.04
N TYR A 376 -34.36 -25.85 -8.73
CA TYR A 376 -33.09 -26.36 -8.21
C TYR A 376 -32.34 -25.28 -7.39
N PRO A 377 -31.72 -25.61 -6.25
CA PRO A 377 -30.79 -24.72 -5.55
C PRO A 377 -29.64 -24.24 -6.45
N ILE A 378 -29.27 -22.98 -6.28
CA ILE A 378 -28.26 -22.27 -7.09
C ILE A 378 -27.05 -21.96 -6.20
N ILE A 379 -25.90 -22.58 -6.50
CA ILE A 379 -24.64 -22.08 -5.95
C ILE A 379 -24.37 -20.73 -6.60
N ARG A 380 -24.01 -19.70 -5.82
CA ARG A 380 -23.53 -18.42 -6.33
C ARG A 380 -22.10 -18.18 -5.84
N LEU A 381 -21.17 -18.19 -6.78
CA LEU A 381 -19.82 -17.73 -6.54
C LEU A 381 -19.80 -16.21 -6.41
N LEU A 382 -19.08 -15.70 -5.42
CA LEU A 382 -18.91 -14.28 -5.20
C LEU A 382 -17.41 -14.00 -5.13
N THR A 383 -16.88 -13.48 -6.24
CA THR A 383 -15.48 -13.06 -6.30
C THR A 383 -15.35 -11.74 -5.53
N ILE A 384 -14.57 -11.75 -4.44
CA ILE A 384 -14.28 -10.55 -3.66
C ILE A 384 -12.80 -10.29 -3.86
N ARG A 385 -12.46 -9.51 -4.88
CA ARG A 385 -11.10 -8.99 -5.02
C ARG A 385 -10.95 -7.82 -4.07
N SER A 386 -10.16 -8.03 -3.04
CA SER A 386 -9.75 -7.00 -2.10
C SER A 386 -8.33 -6.60 -2.44
N ASP A 387 -8.18 -5.81 -3.49
CA ASP A 387 -6.91 -5.17 -3.84
C ASP A 387 -6.69 -4.00 -2.86
N MET A 388 -5.94 -4.25 -1.79
CA MET A 388 -5.53 -3.22 -0.82
C MET A 388 -4.03 -3.34 -0.57
N GLY A 389 -3.27 -2.62 -1.39
CA GLY A 389 -1.85 -2.32 -1.24
C GLY A 389 -1.51 -1.16 -2.17
N LEU A 390 -1.38 0.04 -1.58
CA LEU A 390 -0.97 1.34 -2.14
C LEU A 390 -1.28 1.67 -3.61
N LEU A 391 -1.97 2.81 -3.73
CA LEU A 391 -2.52 3.44 -4.93
C LEU A 391 -3.84 2.79 -5.34
N SER A 392 -4.93 3.52 -5.13
CA SER A 392 -6.29 3.07 -5.45
C SER A 392 -6.40 2.73 -6.93
N GLU A 393 -6.54 1.45 -7.26
CA GLU A 393 -6.94 1.00 -8.60
C GLU A 393 -8.41 1.35 -8.84
N GLY A 394 -8.66 2.63 -9.06
CA GLY A 394 -9.88 3.12 -9.67
C GLY A 394 -9.66 3.41 -11.15
N ARG A 395 -10.73 3.63 -11.92
CA ARG A 395 -10.60 4.17 -13.27
C ARG A 395 -10.07 5.62 -13.20
N PRO A 396 -8.85 5.91 -13.69
CA PRO A 396 -8.36 7.27 -13.73
C PRO A 396 -9.17 8.11 -14.73
N LEU A 397 -9.50 9.34 -14.34
CA LEU A 397 -10.24 10.27 -15.20
C LEU A 397 -9.32 10.94 -16.24
N GLU A 398 -9.86 11.18 -17.43
CA GLU A 398 -9.25 12.07 -18.43
C GLU A 398 -9.25 13.52 -17.93
N TRP A 399 -8.49 14.42 -18.55
CA TRP A 399 -8.47 15.82 -18.11
C TRP A 399 -9.84 16.49 -18.22
N SER A 400 -10.59 16.27 -19.31
CA SER A 400 -11.93 16.85 -19.48
C SER A 400 -12.92 16.41 -18.39
N GLU A 401 -12.81 15.15 -17.93
CA GLU A 401 -13.60 14.61 -16.83
C GLU A 401 -13.08 15.15 -15.48
N THR A 402 -11.76 15.18 -15.28
CA THR A 402 -11.15 15.69 -14.04
C THR A 402 -11.47 17.18 -13.83
N GLN A 403 -11.45 17.97 -14.90
CA GLN A 403 -11.72 19.40 -14.88
C GLN A 403 -13.16 19.72 -14.43
N SER A 404 -14.16 18.93 -14.83
CA SER A 404 -15.55 19.15 -14.42
C SER A 404 -15.75 18.94 -12.91
N HIS A 405 -14.94 18.07 -12.30
CA HIS A 405 -14.96 17.78 -10.86
C HIS A 405 -13.96 18.62 -10.04
N ALA A 406 -13.13 19.46 -10.67
CA ALA A 406 -12.08 20.19 -9.96
C ALA A 406 -12.60 21.10 -8.83
N ASN A 407 -13.70 21.81 -9.07
CA ASN A 407 -14.34 22.64 -8.04
C ASN A 407 -14.92 21.81 -6.89
N HIS A 408 -15.51 20.67 -7.20
CA HIS A 408 -16.03 19.74 -6.21
C HIS A 408 -14.90 19.23 -5.31
N VAL A 409 -13.80 18.75 -5.88
CA VAL A 409 -12.63 18.28 -5.13
C VAL A 409 -12.03 19.37 -4.24
N ARG A 410 -11.95 20.61 -4.74
CA ARG A 410 -11.48 21.74 -3.92
C ARG A 410 -12.38 22.00 -2.71
N GLN A 411 -13.70 22.09 -2.93
CA GLN A 411 -14.65 22.40 -1.87
C GLN A 411 -14.66 21.32 -0.79
N HIS A 412 -14.77 20.06 -1.20
CA HIS A 412 -14.81 18.91 -0.30
C HIS A 412 -13.45 18.69 0.40
N GLY A 413 -12.32 18.87 -0.30
CA GLY A 413 -11.00 18.81 0.32
C GLY A 413 -10.78 19.83 1.44
N ILE A 414 -11.36 21.04 1.33
CA ILE A 414 -11.33 22.03 2.42
C ILE A 414 -12.18 21.59 3.62
N VAL A 415 -13.36 21.01 3.37
CA VAL A 415 -14.20 20.45 4.44
C VAL A 415 -13.48 19.32 5.17
N GLN A 416 -12.85 18.41 4.44
CA GLN A 416 -12.03 17.32 4.99
C GLN A 416 -10.88 17.87 5.85
N PHE A 417 -10.17 18.90 5.37
CA PHE A 417 -9.11 19.54 6.14
C PHE A 417 -9.62 20.19 7.43
N ILE A 418 -10.72 20.94 7.38
CA ILE A 418 -11.30 21.59 8.57
C ILE A 418 -11.69 20.56 9.62
N ARG A 419 -12.32 19.45 9.22
CA ARG A 419 -12.68 18.35 10.12
C ARG A 419 -11.44 17.76 10.76
N MET A 420 -10.49 17.32 9.93
CA MET A 420 -9.22 16.74 10.35
C MET A 420 -8.51 17.66 11.35
N PHE A 421 -8.39 18.95 11.02
CA PHE A 421 -7.72 19.93 11.87
C PHE A 421 -8.39 20.04 13.25
N ARG A 422 -9.72 20.11 13.32
CA ARG A 422 -10.45 20.17 14.61
C ARG A 422 -10.25 18.96 15.51
N GLU A 423 -10.13 17.77 14.92
CA GLU A 423 -9.97 16.53 15.67
C GLU A 423 -8.57 16.42 16.30
N ILE A 424 -7.55 16.99 15.65
CA ILE A 424 -6.13 16.71 15.98
C ILE A 424 -5.31 17.95 16.32
N GLU A 425 -5.87 19.17 16.27
CA GLU A 425 -5.17 20.41 16.63
C GLU A 425 -4.62 20.35 18.06
N GLN A 426 -5.41 19.82 18.99
CA GLN A 426 -5.05 19.71 20.42
C GLN A 426 -4.16 18.50 20.72
N ARG A 427 -3.70 17.76 19.71
CA ARG A 427 -2.83 16.60 19.89
C ARG A 427 -1.45 17.04 20.40
N GLN A 428 -1.03 16.43 21.51
CA GLN A 428 0.25 16.69 22.17
C GLN A 428 0.90 15.38 22.62
N GLY A 429 2.21 15.43 22.88
CA GLY A 429 2.95 14.32 23.47
C GLY A 429 3.37 13.24 22.48
N ASP A 430 3.33 13.53 21.17
CA ASP A 430 3.93 12.65 20.18
C ASP A 430 5.46 12.59 20.39
N VAL A 431 6.06 11.42 20.16
CA VAL A 431 7.52 11.25 20.27
C VAL A 431 8.15 11.56 18.93
N LEU A 432 9.36 12.16 18.96
CA LEU A 432 10.19 12.33 17.78
C LEU A 432 10.44 10.98 17.10
N LYS A 433 9.88 10.85 15.91
CA LYS A 433 10.12 9.77 14.97
C LYS A 433 10.57 10.37 13.67
N TRP A 434 11.43 9.69 12.93
CA TRP A 434 11.89 10.19 11.66
C TRP A 434 12.29 9.06 10.73
N GLY A 435 12.39 9.34 9.44
CA GLY A 435 12.72 8.34 8.44
C GLY A 435 13.25 9.02 7.19
N ASP A 436 14.16 8.35 6.50
CA ASP A 436 14.65 8.75 5.20
C ASP A 436 13.93 8.01 4.08
N GLU A 437 13.84 8.65 2.91
CA GLU A 437 13.32 8.07 1.68
C GLU A 437 14.43 8.19 0.63
N ILE A 438 14.84 7.04 0.07
CA ILE A 438 15.87 6.96 -0.98
C ILE A 438 15.25 6.37 -2.23
N GLU A 439 15.42 7.08 -3.33
CA GLU A 439 15.03 6.66 -4.66
C GLU A 439 16.24 6.06 -5.39
N TYR A 440 16.13 4.82 -5.88
CA TYR A 440 17.22 4.13 -6.57
C TYR A 440 16.94 3.98 -8.06
N ASN A 441 18.02 3.96 -8.86
CA ASN A 441 17.95 3.66 -10.29
C ASN A 441 18.53 2.27 -10.56
N VAL A 442 17.80 1.48 -11.33
CA VAL A 442 18.27 0.19 -11.84
C VAL A 442 18.83 0.40 -13.25
N ILE A 443 20.11 0.11 -13.43
CA ILE A 443 20.85 0.35 -14.67
C ILE A 443 21.38 -0.97 -15.19
N HIS A 444 21.10 -1.24 -16.46
CA HIS A 444 21.72 -2.30 -17.24
C HIS A 444 23.06 -1.80 -17.81
N LEU A 445 24.14 -2.49 -17.46
CA LEU A 445 25.49 -2.26 -17.98
C LEU A 445 25.89 -3.47 -18.83
N ASP A 446 26.14 -3.25 -20.12
CA ASP A 446 26.68 -4.27 -21.02
C ASP A 446 28.17 -4.00 -21.29
N PRO A 447 29.10 -4.75 -20.66
CA PRO A 447 30.53 -4.59 -20.88
C PRO A 447 30.99 -4.99 -22.29
N ASN A 448 30.25 -5.83 -22.99
CA ASN A 448 30.62 -6.32 -24.32
C ASN A 448 30.41 -5.23 -25.37
N GLN A 449 29.26 -4.54 -25.29
CA GLN A 449 28.94 -3.44 -26.20
C GLN A 449 29.41 -2.08 -25.66
N GLN A 450 29.83 -2.00 -24.39
CA GLN A 450 30.19 -0.77 -23.70
C GLN A 450 29.05 0.25 -23.68
N VAL A 451 27.84 -0.23 -23.38
CA VAL A 451 26.62 0.58 -23.34
C VAL A 451 25.98 0.47 -21.97
N ALA A 452 25.39 1.57 -21.52
CA ALA A 452 24.64 1.63 -20.27
C ALA A 452 23.24 2.16 -20.56
N ARG A 453 22.22 1.50 -20.01
CA ARG A 453 20.80 1.80 -20.23
C ARG A 453 20.04 1.67 -18.92
N VAL A 454 18.93 2.38 -18.76
CA VAL A 454 18.05 2.20 -17.59
C VAL A 454 17.22 0.92 -17.75
N SER A 455 17.17 0.08 -16.72
CA SER A 455 16.42 -1.19 -16.76
C SER A 455 14.96 -0.96 -16.37
N LEU A 456 14.02 -1.29 -17.26
CA LEU A 456 12.58 -1.06 -17.07
C LEU A 456 11.91 -2.12 -16.18
N ARG A 457 12.64 -2.71 -15.24
CA ARG A 457 12.20 -3.84 -14.39
C ARG A 457 11.68 -3.45 -13.01
N ALA A 458 11.43 -2.15 -12.74
CA ALA A 458 10.93 -1.72 -11.43
C ALA A 458 9.64 -2.43 -11.02
N GLN A 459 8.70 -2.66 -11.95
CA GLN A 459 7.44 -3.37 -11.64
C GLN A 459 7.69 -4.81 -11.16
N GLU A 460 8.61 -5.52 -11.82
CA GLU A 460 8.95 -6.89 -11.45
C GLU A 460 9.66 -6.94 -10.08
N LEU A 461 10.60 -6.02 -9.86
CA LEU A 461 11.34 -5.92 -8.61
C LEU A 461 10.41 -5.56 -7.43
N LEU A 462 9.56 -4.54 -7.60
CA LEU A 462 8.64 -4.10 -6.56
C LEU A 462 7.65 -5.19 -6.17
N ARG A 463 7.15 -5.98 -7.13
CA ARG A 463 6.27 -7.12 -6.84
C ARG A 463 6.90 -8.10 -5.84
N GLN A 464 8.21 -8.34 -5.96
CA GLN A 464 8.95 -9.24 -5.06
C GLN A 464 9.32 -8.54 -3.74
N LEU A 465 9.81 -7.30 -3.81
CA LEU A 465 10.20 -6.52 -2.64
C LEU A 465 9.03 -6.20 -1.70
N GLN A 466 7.82 -6.09 -2.24
CA GLN A 466 6.59 -5.83 -1.47
C GLN A 466 5.91 -7.12 -0.98
N GLU A 467 6.32 -8.30 -1.44
CA GLU A 467 5.72 -9.57 -1.05
C GLU A 467 5.68 -9.77 0.49
N PRO A 468 6.74 -9.47 1.26
CA PRO A 468 6.69 -9.59 2.72
C PRO A 468 5.64 -8.68 3.37
N GLU A 469 5.50 -7.45 2.87
CA GLU A 469 4.52 -6.47 3.36
C GLU A 469 3.10 -6.92 3.02
N LEU A 470 2.88 -7.37 1.78
CA LEU A 470 1.59 -7.89 1.30
C LEU A 470 1.21 -9.20 2.01
N ALA A 471 2.18 -9.99 2.43
CA ALA A 471 1.98 -11.18 3.26
C ALA A 471 1.64 -10.85 4.73
N GLY A 472 1.60 -9.57 5.10
CA GLY A 472 1.24 -9.11 6.45
C GLY A 472 2.35 -9.30 7.49
N GLN A 473 3.61 -9.46 7.06
CA GLN A 473 4.73 -9.50 7.99
C GLN A 473 4.88 -8.15 8.70
N SER A 474 5.16 -8.19 10.00
CA SER A 474 5.37 -7.00 10.82
C SER A 474 6.85 -6.78 11.09
N ASN A 475 7.25 -5.52 11.37
CA ASN A 475 8.63 -5.12 11.65
C ASN A 475 9.61 -5.46 10.52
N LEU A 476 9.20 -5.20 9.28
CA LEU A 476 10.08 -5.33 8.13
C LEU A 476 11.29 -4.38 8.27
N PRO A 477 12.47 -4.79 7.78
CA PRO A 477 13.65 -3.92 7.77
C PRO A 477 13.47 -2.71 6.85
N SER A 478 12.73 -2.90 5.76
CA SER A 478 12.59 -1.96 4.64
C SER A 478 11.16 -1.98 4.08
N LEU A 479 10.69 -0.85 3.54
CA LEU A 479 9.43 -0.76 2.79
C LEU A 479 9.70 -0.14 1.42
N TRP A 480 9.02 -0.66 0.39
CA TRP A 480 9.30 -0.37 -1.01
C TRP A 480 8.11 0.22 -1.75
N ARG A 481 8.32 1.27 -2.53
CA ARG A 481 7.27 2.04 -3.22
C ARG A 481 7.65 2.28 -4.69
N PRO A 482 6.65 2.30 -5.60
CA PRO A 482 6.89 2.69 -6.98
C PRO A 482 7.12 4.20 -7.08
N GLU A 483 8.04 4.57 -7.97
CA GLU A 483 8.25 5.96 -8.39
C GLU A 483 7.83 6.18 -9.85
N TYR A 484 7.90 7.42 -10.32
CA TYR A 484 7.40 7.79 -11.66
C TYR A 484 7.97 6.94 -12.80
N ALA A 485 9.27 6.61 -12.76
CA ALA A 485 9.94 5.93 -13.85
C ALA A 485 10.00 4.41 -13.65
N ALA A 486 9.91 3.67 -14.75
CA ALA A 486 9.93 2.20 -14.75
C ALA A 486 11.30 1.58 -14.39
N TYR A 487 12.31 2.42 -14.17
CA TYR A 487 13.64 2.04 -13.71
C TYR A 487 13.94 2.50 -12.27
N MET A 488 12.95 3.08 -11.57
CA MET A 488 13.09 3.59 -10.22
C MET A 488 12.38 2.72 -9.18
N VAL A 489 13.03 2.53 -8.04
CA VAL A 489 12.42 1.93 -6.84
C VAL A 489 12.74 2.82 -5.63
N GLU A 490 11.74 3.13 -4.81
CA GLU A 490 11.94 3.91 -3.59
C GLU A 490 11.93 3.00 -2.37
N GLY A 491 12.93 3.16 -1.50
CA GLY A 491 13.08 2.40 -0.26
C GLY A 491 13.08 3.30 0.97
N THR A 492 12.37 2.90 2.01
CA THR A 492 12.29 3.57 3.32
C THR A 492 12.59 2.56 4.44
N PRO A 493 13.02 2.98 5.65
CA PRO A 493 13.13 2.07 6.77
C PRO A 493 11.74 1.52 7.14
N GLY A 494 11.64 0.20 7.38
CA GLY A 494 10.33 -0.40 7.61
C GLY A 494 9.67 -0.06 8.94
N VAL A 495 10.45 0.49 9.88
CA VAL A 495 9.96 1.19 11.07
C VAL A 495 10.70 2.54 11.15
N PRO A 496 10.01 3.66 11.42
CA PRO A 496 10.69 4.94 11.59
C PRO A 496 11.68 4.89 12.76
N TYR A 497 12.82 5.56 12.59
CA TYR A 497 13.84 5.68 13.62
C TYR A 497 13.30 6.43 14.85
N GLY A 498 13.80 6.04 16.02
CA GLY A 498 13.43 6.64 17.30
C GLY A 498 14.16 7.94 17.63
N GLY A 499 13.84 8.49 18.81
CA GLY A 499 14.46 9.70 19.36
C GLY A 499 15.86 9.48 19.97
N SER A 500 16.26 8.24 20.24
CA SER A 500 17.56 7.94 20.86
C SER A 500 18.75 8.22 19.92
N LEU A 501 19.92 8.52 20.49
CA LEU A 501 21.14 8.86 19.75
C LEU A 501 21.86 7.63 19.17
N ASP A 502 21.66 6.44 19.72
CA ASP A 502 22.20 5.18 19.17
C ASP A 502 21.64 4.86 17.77
N GLN A 503 20.42 5.33 17.48
CA GLN A 503 19.74 5.14 16.20
C GLN A 503 20.55 5.69 15.01
N PHE A 504 21.39 6.71 15.23
CA PHE A 504 22.23 7.29 14.17
C PHE A 504 23.25 6.29 13.58
N ASN A 505 23.68 5.28 14.35
CA ASN A 505 24.53 4.19 13.82
C ASN A 505 23.77 3.22 12.90
N THR A 506 22.44 3.22 12.96
CA THR A 506 21.61 2.25 12.22
C THR A 506 21.21 2.76 10.84
N VAL A 507 21.29 4.06 10.57
CA VAL A 507 20.82 4.70 9.33
C VAL A 507 21.58 4.18 8.12
N GLU A 508 22.91 4.29 8.12
CA GLU A 508 23.75 3.79 7.02
C GLU A 508 23.58 2.28 6.85
N LYS A 509 23.48 1.53 7.96
CA LYS A 509 23.24 0.08 7.91
C LYS A 509 21.89 -0.26 7.26
N ASN A 510 20.84 0.49 7.57
CA ASN A 510 19.52 0.31 6.97
C ASN A 510 19.53 0.65 5.48
N MET A 511 20.21 1.72 5.06
CA MET A 511 20.41 2.07 3.64
C MET A 511 21.16 0.96 2.89
N ASN A 512 22.24 0.44 3.48
CA ASN A 512 22.99 -0.69 2.91
C ASN A 512 22.13 -1.95 2.79
N ASN A 513 21.29 -2.25 3.80
CA ASN A 513 20.35 -3.38 3.75
C ASN A 513 19.36 -3.23 2.61
N ARG A 514 18.74 -2.05 2.45
CA ARG A 514 17.85 -1.73 1.33
C ARG A 514 18.53 -1.97 -0.02
N ARG A 515 19.76 -1.48 -0.18
CA ARG A 515 20.53 -1.71 -1.41
C ARG A 515 20.80 -3.18 -1.67
N ASN A 516 21.10 -3.95 -0.62
CA ASN A 516 21.36 -5.38 -0.73
C ASN A 516 20.11 -6.20 -1.04
N GLU A 517 18.95 -5.81 -0.50
CA GLU A 517 17.65 -6.42 -0.85
C GLU A 517 17.37 -6.31 -2.35
N VAL A 518 17.60 -5.13 -2.95
CA VAL A 518 17.43 -4.99 -4.41
C VAL A 518 18.51 -5.75 -5.17
N ARG A 519 19.79 -5.66 -4.77
CA ARG A 519 20.89 -6.39 -5.42
C ARG A 519 20.63 -7.89 -5.51
N ALA A 520 19.99 -8.49 -4.51
CA ALA A 520 19.66 -9.90 -4.51
C ALA A 520 18.69 -10.32 -5.63
N LEU A 521 17.96 -9.36 -6.21
CA LEU A 521 16.96 -9.57 -7.26
C LEU A 521 17.42 -9.11 -8.66
N LEU A 522 18.61 -8.51 -8.76
CA LEU A 522 19.14 -7.98 -10.01
C LEU A 522 19.67 -9.10 -10.92
N LEU A 523 19.58 -8.87 -12.23
CA LEU A 523 20.23 -9.73 -13.23
C LEU A 523 21.76 -9.48 -13.24
N PRO A 524 22.57 -10.41 -13.79
CA PRO A 524 24.03 -10.27 -13.78
C PRO A 524 24.59 -8.99 -14.41
N GLN A 525 23.87 -8.42 -15.40
CA GLN A 525 24.24 -7.20 -16.10
C GLN A 525 23.56 -5.95 -15.52
N GLU A 526 22.82 -6.09 -14.41
CA GLU A 526 22.16 -4.96 -13.75
C GLU A 526 22.90 -4.53 -12.49
N LYS A 527 22.83 -3.22 -12.23
CA LYS A 527 23.40 -2.57 -11.07
C LYS A 527 22.41 -1.57 -10.51
N ILE A 528 22.43 -1.39 -9.20
CA ILE A 528 21.62 -0.41 -8.49
C ILE A 528 22.48 0.80 -8.12
N TYR A 529 21.99 1.99 -8.45
CA TYR A 529 22.66 3.26 -8.17
C TYR A 529 21.78 4.17 -7.32
N SER A 530 22.40 4.84 -6.35
CA SER A 530 21.80 6.01 -5.70
C SER A 530 22.37 7.27 -6.35
N MET A 531 21.81 7.64 -7.51
CA MET A 531 22.24 8.81 -8.26
C MET A 531 21.02 9.65 -8.65
N SER A 532 21.14 10.98 -8.65
CA SER A 532 20.00 11.85 -8.99
C SER A 532 19.63 11.84 -10.47
N ILE A 533 20.56 11.53 -11.37
CA ILE A 533 20.35 11.65 -12.82
C ILE A 533 21.04 10.53 -13.59
N PHE A 534 20.36 9.96 -14.58
CA PHE A 534 20.98 9.16 -15.63
C PHE A 534 21.42 10.08 -16.80
N PRO A 535 22.73 10.22 -17.13
CA PRO A 535 23.22 11.32 -17.98
C PRO A 535 22.60 11.44 -19.38
N ARG A 536 22.36 10.31 -20.06
CA ARG A 536 21.77 10.26 -21.41
C ARG A 536 20.28 9.90 -21.40
N LEU A 537 19.55 10.24 -20.33
CA LEU A 537 18.10 10.09 -20.29
C LEU A 537 17.48 10.82 -21.47
N GLY A 538 16.62 10.17 -22.25
CA GLY A 538 16.03 10.75 -23.46
C GLY A 538 16.92 10.75 -24.72
N CYS A 539 18.06 10.03 -24.74
CA CYS A 539 18.87 9.80 -25.94
C CYS A 539 18.70 8.35 -26.44
N PRO A 540 17.80 8.07 -27.41
CA PRO A 540 17.56 6.69 -27.85
C PRO A 540 18.80 6.03 -28.48
N PRO A 541 19.03 4.72 -28.22
CA PRO A 541 18.35 3.90 -27.22
C PRO A 541 18.93 4.12 -25.81
N PHE A 542 18.10 4.51 -24.83
CA PHE A 542 18.53 4.69 -23.43
C PHE A 542 17.90 3.71 -22.43
N THR A 543 16.96 2.87 -22.86
CA THR A 543 16.23 1.92 -22.00
C THR A 543 16.58 0.47 -22.34
N GLU A 544 16.44 -0.42 -21.35
CA GLU A 544 16.53 -1.87 -21.52
C GLU A 544 15.26 -2.53 -20.91
N PRO A 545 14.41 -3.21 -21.72
CA PRO A 545 14.51 -3.37 -23.16
C PRO A 545 14.41 -2.03 -23.92
N VAL A 546 14.93 -2.01 -25.14
CA VAL A 546 14.97 -0.80 -25.98
C VAL A 546 13.55 -0.35 -26.34
N ALA A 547 13.23 0.89 -26.01
CA ALA A 547 11.99 1.58 -26.36
C ALA A 547 12.31 2.92 -27.04
N TYR A 548 11.39 3.35 -27.91
CA TYR A 548 11.53 4.57 -28.70
C TYR A 548 10.35 5.52 -28.48
N PRO A 549 10.56 6.85 -28.47
CA PRO A 549 9.48 7.81 -28.35
C PRO A 549 8.53 7.75 -29.56
N ASP A 550 7.23 7.87 -29.30
CA ASP A 550 6.18 7.99 -30.32
C ASP A 550 5.36 9.27 -30.03
N PRO A 551 5.74 10.42 -30.61
CA PRO A 551 5.06 11.69 -30.35
C PRO A 551 3.58 11.72 -30.76
N GLU A 552 3.17 10.86 -31.70
CA GLU A 552 1.80 10.84 -32.22
C GLU A 552 0.83 10.10 -31.29
N LYS A 553 1.26 8.96 -30.74
CA LYS A 553 0.41 8.06 -29.94
C LYS A 553 0.70 8.09 -28.44
N SER A 554 1.86 8.59 -28.02
CA SER A 554 2.24 8.65 -26.60
C SER A 554 1.34 9.61 -25.81
N PHE A 555 1.03 9.25 -24.56
CA PHE A 555 0.36 10.15 -23.63
C PHE A 555 1.24 11.35 -23.23
N THR A 556 2.56 11.20 -23.35
CA THR A 556 3.54 12.28 -23.13
C THR A 556 3.65 13.21 -24.34
N LYS A 557 3.43 12.69 -25.57
CA LYS A 557 3.72 13.35 -26.86
C LYS A 557 5.17 13.87 -26.98
N SER A 558 6.08 13.29 -26.20
CA SER A 558 7.48 13.70 -26.14
C SER A 558 8.23 13.27 -27.39
N LEU A 559 9.21 14.09 -27.79
CA LEU A 559 10.17 13.77 -28.85
C LEU A 559 11.26 12.80 -28.39
N PHE A 560 11.44 12.65 -27.08
CA PHE A 560 12.60 11.98 -26.49
C PHE A 560 12.21 10.84 -25.53
N TRP A 561 11.01 10.91 -24.93
CA TRP A 561 10.57 10.01 -23.86
C TRP A 561 9.63 8.90 -24.37
N PRO A 562 10.01 7.61 -24.32
CA PRO A 562 9.13 6.49 -24.60
C PRO A 562 8.13 6.24 -23.45
N ASN A 563 6.96 5.70 -23.77
CA ASN A 563 5.92 5.41 -22.76
C ASN A 563 6.42 4.42 -21.70
N GLU A 564 7.20 3.44 -22.15
CA GLU A 564 7.72 2.31 -21.39
C GLU A 564 8.69 2.78 -20.29
N ALA A 565 9.30 3.97 -20.44
CA ALA A 565 10.14 4.55 -19.40
C ALA A 565 9.34 5.10 -18.20
N THR A 566 8.02 5.32 -18.35
CA THR A 566 7.13 5.61 -17.22
C THR A 566 6.66 4.32 -16.58
N TYR A 567 6.56 4.28 -15.25
CA TYR A 567 6.15 3.10 -14.50
C TYR A 567 4.77 2.58 -14.95
N GLN A 568 4.71 1.32 -15.39
CA GLN A 568 3.50 0.70 -15.96
C GLN A 568 2.62 0.02 -14.91
N GLY A 569 3.16 -0.30 -13.74
CA GLY A 569 2.44 -1.04 -12.70
C GLY A 569 1.35 -0.24 -12.00
N HIS A 570 1.16 1.05 -12.30
CA HIS A 570 0.08 1.84 -11.73
C HIS A 570 -0.38 3.00 -12.65
N PRO A 571 -1.70 3.18 -12.90
CA PRO A 571 -2.21 4.18 -13.86
C PRO A 571 -1.93 5.65 -13.49
N ARG A 572 -1.73 5.95 -12.20
CA ARG A 572 -1.52 7.34 -11.69
C ARG A 572 -0.49 8.12 -12.49
N PHE A 573 0.69 7.55 -12.76
CA PHE A 573 1.79 8.30 -13.36
C PHE A 573 1.50 8.70 -14.82
N ARG A 574 0.85 7.79 -15.57
CA ARG A 574 0.36 8.04 -16.92
C ARG A 574 -0.71 9.15 -16.92
N THR A 575 -1.70 9.04 -16.04
CA THR A 575 -2.78 10.02 -15.91
C THR A 575 -2.26 11.39 -15.52
N LEU A 576 -1.36 11.45 -14.54
CA LEU A 576 -0.74 12.70 -14.09
C LEU A 576 0.02 13.39 -15.23
N THR A 577 0.82 12.63 -15.99
CA THR A 577 1.58 13.18 -17.15
C THR A 577 0.64 13.75 -18.21
N ARG A 578 -0.41 13.00 -18.55
CA ARG A 578 -1.41 13.42 -19.55
C ARG A 578 -2.16 14.66 -19.09
N ASN A 579 -2.69 14.64 -17.87
CA ASN A 579 -3.58 15.68 -17.37
C ASN A 579 -2.83 17.00 -17.14
N ILE A 580 -1.56 16.96 -16.72
CA ILE A 580 -0.71 18.17 -16.65
C ILE A 580 -0.56 18.80 -18.04
N ARG A 581 -0.21 18.00 -19.05
CA ARG A 581 -0.07 18.46 -20.44
C ARG A 581 -1.39 19.06 -20.98
N GLU A 582 -2.51 18.40 -20.72
CA GLU A 582 -3.82 18.83 -21.21
C GLU A 582 -4.35 20.06 -20.47
N ARG A 583 -4.13 20.16 -19.15
CA ARG A 583 -4.42 21.38 -18.38
C ARG A 583 -3.60 22.57 -18.89
N ARG A 584 -2.31 22.34 -19.13
CA ARG A 584 -1.38 23.36 -19.61
C ARG A 584 -1.74 23.85 -21.03
N GLY A 585 -2.32 22.96 -21.85
CA GLY A 585 -2.66 23.20 -23.27
C GLY A 585 -1.48 23.01 -24.23
N GLU A 586 -0.28 22.80 -23.69
CA GLU A 586 0.98 22.56 -24.42
C GLU A 586 1.81 21.53 -23.64
N LYS A 587 2.89 21.03 -24.25
CA LYS A 587 3.87 20.22 -23.50
C LYS A 587 4.55 21.06 -22.44
N VAL A 588 5.02 20.40 -21.38
CA VAL A 588 5.98 21.03 -20.48
C VAL A 588 7.25 21.36 -21.27
N ALA A 589 7.85 22.51 -20.98
CA ALA A 589 9.06 22.96 -21.65
C ALA A 589 10.12 23.22 -20.59
N ILE A 590 11.19 22.45 -20.65
CA ILE A 590 12.30 22.51 -19.71
C ILE A 590 13.52 23.02 -20.47
N HIS A 591 14.04 24.17 -20.04
CA HIS A 591 15.21 24.80 -20.61
C HIS A 591 16.33 24.84 -19.58
N VAL A 592 17.33 24.00 -19.77
CA VAL A 592 18.49 23.93 -18.86
C VAL A 592 19.67 24.64 -19.50
N PRO A 593 20.33 25.60 -18.85
CA PRO A 593 21.53 26.24 -19.41
C PRO A 593 22.57 25.19 -19.85
N LEU A 594 23.04 25.29 -21.08
CA LEU A 594 24.06 24.39 -21.65
C LEU A 594 25.44 24.82 -21.17
N PHE A 595 26.28 23.84 -20.82
CA PHE A 595 27.67 24.12 -20.44
C PHE A 595 28.44 24.71 -21.64
N PRO A 596 29.03 25.90 -21.53
CA PRO A 596 29.83 26.49 -22.60
C PRO A 596 31.26 25.93 -22.58
N ASP A 597 31.61 25.12 -23.58
CA ASP A 597 32.97 24.64 -23.86
C ASP A 597 33.44 25.13 -25.25
N ASP A 598 34.71 24.94 -25.58
CA ASP A 598 35.38 25.52 -26.75
C ASP A 598 34.69 25.19 -28.08
N ARG A 599 34.06 24.01 -28.19
CA ARG A 599 33.37 23.52 -29.40
C ARG A 599 31.89 23.28 -29.19
N THR A 600 31.31 23.80 -28.11
CA THR A 600 29.88 23.62 -27.82
C THR A 600 29.05 24.34 -28.87
N ASN A 601 28.15 23.60 -29.52
CA ASN A 601 27.15 24.21 -30.38
C ASN A 601 26.07 24.86 -29.51
N MET A 602 26.06 26.20 -29.47
CA MET A 602 25.10 26.99 -28.70
C MET A 602 23.73 27.10 -29.38
N THR A 603 23.63 26.72 -30.65
CA THR A 603 22.36 26.47 -31.32
C THR A 603 22.12 24.98 -31.25
N GLU A 604 21.14 24.53 -30.47
CA GLU A 604 20.79 23.11 -30.49
C GLU A 604 20.46 22.72 -31.95
N ASP A 605 21.03 21.63 -32.47
CA ASP A 605 20.66 21.13 -33.80
C ASP A 605 19.21 20.64 -33.72
N LEU A 606 18.29 21.49 -34.17
CA LEU A 606 16.83 21.25 -34.15
C LEU A 606 16.35 20.33 -35.28
N ASP A 607 17.27 19.68 -35.99
CA ASP A 607 16.98 18.72 -37.08
C ASP A 607 16.10 17.53 -36.63
N ASN A 608 15.88 17.37 -35.32
CA ASN A 608 15.04 16.34 -34.71
C ASN A 608 13.54 16.70 -34.59
N GLY A 609 13.05 17.68 -35.34
CA GLY A 609 11.62 18.04 -35.35
C GLY A 609 11.14 18.77 -34.09
N VAL A 610 12.06 19.38 -33.34
CA VAL A 610 11.72 20.36 -32.30
C VAL A 610 11.29 21.64 -33.00
N ASP A 611 10.06 22.09 -32.74
CA ASP A 611 9.59 23.38 -33.24
C ASP A 611 10.56 24.49 -32.77
N PRO A 612 11.18 25.25 -33.70
CA PRO A 612 12.10 26.33 -33.36
C PRO A 612 11.53 27.36 -32.38
N ALA A 613 10.20 27.49 -32.29
CA ALA A 613 9.55 28.36 -31.32
C ALA A 613 9.73 27.91 -29.85
N HIS A 614 9.99 26.62 -29.61
CA HIS A 614 10.16 26.06 -28.25
C HIS A 614 11.62 25.91 -27.84
N ALA A 615 12.57 26.01 -28.77
CA ALA A 615 13.98 25.91 -28.46
C ALA A 615 14.57 27.26 -28.05
N LYS A 616 15.44 27.25 -27.03
CA LYS A 616 16.15 28.44 -26.56
C LYS A 616 17.64 28.24 -26.77
N ALA A 617 18.28 29.14 -27.52
CA ALA A 617 19.72 29.10 -27.76
C ALA A 617 20.49 29.04 -26.43
N GLY A 618 21.55 28.23 -26.39
CA GLY A 618 22.38 27.98 -25.21
C GLY A 618 21.68 27.19 -24.11
N HIS A 619 20.57 26.49 -24.41
CA HIS A 619 19.86 25.65 -23.44
C HIS A 619 19.64 24.24 -24.01
N ILE A 620 19.68 23.25 -23.13
CA ILE A 620 19.24 21.88 -23.38
C ILE A 620 17.71 21.87 -23.27
N TYR A 621 17.03 21.46 -24.34
CA TYR A 621 15.58 21.32 -24.36
C TYR A 621 15.12 19.90 -23.98
N MET A 622 14.13 19.84 -23.09
CA MET A 622 13.44 18.60 -22.68
C MET A 622 11.94 18.88 -22.55
N ASP A 623 11.09 17.93 -22.92
CA ASP A 623 9.66 18.17 -23.19
C ASP A 623 8.69 17.19 -22.51
N ALA A 624 9.17 16.44 -21.50
CA ALA A 624 8.40 15.41 -20.83
C ALA A 624 8.56 15.47 -19.31
N MET A 625 7.51 15.07 -18.59
CA MET A 625 7.50 14.95 -17.13
C MET A 625 8.60 14.01 -16.61
N GLY A 626 8.95 12.97 -17.37
CA GLY A 626 9.99 12.01 -17.02
C GLY A 626 11.39 12.60 -16.90
N PHE A 627 11.69 13.73 -17.55
CA PHE A 627 12.98 14.40 -17.36
C PHE A 627 13.13 15.06 -15.99
N GLY A 628 12.03 15.25 -15.25
CA GLY A 628 12.04 15.75 -13.88
C GLY A 628 11.69 14.65 -12.87
N MET A 629 10.51 14.04 -12.99
CA MET A 629 10.08 13.01 -12.04
C MET A 629 10.79 11.66 -12.23
N GLY A 630 11.52 11.46 -13.33
CA GLY A 630 12.44 10.34 -13.51
C GLY A 630 13.84 10.60 -12.94
N LEU A 631 14.00 11.65 -12.14
CA LEU A 631 15.21 11.98 -11.36
C LEU A 631 15.03 11.56 -9.91
N SER A 632 16.14 11.27 -9.23
CA SER A 632 16.10 10.74 -7.87
C SER A 632 16.51 11.76 -6.80
N CYS A 633 15.97 11.59 -5.59
CA CYS A 633 16.31 12.40 -4.45
C CYS A 633 16.44 11.66 -3.12
N LEU A 634 16.94 12.40 -2.14
CA LEU A 634 16.96 12.03 -0.73
C LEU A 634 15.96 12.91 0.01
N GLN A 635 15.00 12.30 0.70
CA GLN A 635 14.01 13.02 1.51
C GLN A 635 14.10 12.56 2.96
N VAL A 636 13.77 13.46 3.90
CA VAL A 636 13.72 13.12 5.33
C VAL A 636 12.42 13.65 5.92
N THR A 637 11.64 12.75 6.51
CA THR A 637 10.41 13.10 7.23
C THR A 637 10.64 13.00 8.73
N PHE A 638 10.15 13.98 9.48
CA PHE A 638 10.19 14.04 10.93
C PHE A 638 8.77 14.21 11.48
N GLN A 639 8.48 13.54 12.58
CA GLN A 639 7.28 13.73 13.38
C GLN A 639 7.60 14.65 14.55
N ALA A 640 6.86 15.76 14.63
CA ALA A 640 6.95 16.71 15.72
C ALA A 640 6.08 16.27 16.92
N CYS A 641 6.34 16.84 18.09
CA CYS A 641 5.61 16.52 19.31
C CYS A 641 4.17 17.07 19.33
N HIS A 642 3.94 18.17 18.61
CA HIS A 642 2.65 18.83 18.45
C HIS A 642 2.65 19.80 17.24
N LEU A 643 1.49 20.38 16.94
CA LEU A 643 1.28 21.29 15.79
C LEU A 643 2.25 22.48 15.77
N ASP A 644 2.40 23.21 16.88
CA ASP A 644 3.26 24.39 16.93
C ASP A 644 4.74 24.06 16.68
N GLU A 645 5.25 22.94 17.22
CA GLU A 645 6.61 22.47 16.94
C GLU A 645 6.77 22.14 15.46
N ALA A 646 5.79 21.47 14.84
CA ALA A 646 5.81 21.19 13.40
C ALA A 646 5.88 22.47 12.57
N LYS A 647 5.10 23.51 12.91
CA LYS A 647 5.15 24.81 12.23
C LYS A 647 6.51 25.49 12.39
N VAL A 648 7.08 25.45 13.60
CA VAL A 648 8.42 26.01 13.85
C VAL A 648 9.47 25.27 13.02
N LEU A 649 9.49 23.93 13.04
CA LEU A 649 10.45 23.15 12.25
C LEU A 649 10.32 23.40 10.75
N TYR A 650 9.09 23.47 10.22
CA TYR A 650 8.83 23.82 8.82
C TYR A 650 9.47 25.17 8.45
N ASP A 651 9.27 26.18 9.29
CA ASP A 651 9.77 27.52 9.04
C ASP A 651 11.30 27.60 9.18
N GLN A 652 11.85 27.04 10.25
CA GLN A 652 13.29 27.14 10.55
C GLN A 652 14.15 26.39 9.52
N LEU A 653 13.64 25.29 8.95
CA LEU A 653 14.35 24.54 7.91
C LEU A 653 14.24 25.14 6.51
N THR A 654 13.26 26.02 6.26
CA THR A 654 13.04 26.61 4.92
C THR A 654 14.27 27.40 4.42
N PRO A 655 14.94 28.27 5.23
CA PRO A 655 16.20 28.91 4.85
C PRO A 655 17.37 27.93 4.64
N VAL A 656 17.31 26.74 5.24
CA VAL A 656 18.35 25.70 5.14
C VAL A 656 18.22 24.91 3.83
N CYS A 657 17.01 24.85 3.24
CA CYS A 657 16.76 24.12 1.99
C CYS A 657 17.72 24.47 0.84
N PRO A 658 17.93 25.73 0.45
CA PRO A 658 18.85 26.07 -0.64
C PRO A 658 20.30 25.74 -0.32
N ILE A 659 20.70 25.78 0.95
CA ILE A 659 22.06 25.45 1.39
C ILE A 659 22.33 23.97 1.16
N PHE A 660 21.39 23.10 1.54
CA PHE A 660 21.51 21.67 1.30
C PHE A 660 21.35 21.29 -0.16
N LEU A 661 20.51 21.99 -0.93
CA LEU A 661 20.44 21.80 -2.38
C LEU A 661 21.82 22.02 -3.02
N ALA A 662 22.51 23.11 -2.68
CA ALA A 662 23.85 23.39 -3.18
C ALA A 662 24.89 22.39 -2.66
N LEU A 663 24.88 22.08 -1.36
CA LEU A 663 25.85 21.16 -0.73
C LEU A 663 25.77 19.75 -1.32
N THR A 664 24.56 19.30 -1.67
CA THR A 664 24.30 17.94 -2.15
C THR A 664 24.37 17.81 -3.67
N ALA A 665 24.57 18.91 -4.41
CA ALA A 665 24.58 18.97 -5.88
C ALA A 665 25.10 17.70 -6.58
N SER A 666 24.25 17.06 -7.39
CA SER A 666 24.49 15.73 -7.97
C SER A 666 23.97 15.60 -9.42
N SER A 667 23.55 16.68 -10.07
CA SER A 667 22.90 16.64 -11.39
C SER A 667 23.53 17.59 -12.43
N PRO A 668 24.74 17.28 -12.96
CA PRO A 668 25.48 18.18 -13.85
C PRO A 668 25.21 17.97 -15.36
N MET A 669 24.39 17.00 -15.73
CA MET A 669 24.21 16.54 -17.12
C MET A 669 22.76 16.20 -17.40
N PHE A 670 22.27 16.55 -18.59
CA PHE A 670 20.90 16.21 -19.02
C PHE A 670 20.89 15.90 -20.51
N ARG A 671 20.14 14.87 -20.91
CA ARG A 671 19.97 14.47 -22.33
C ARG A 671 21.29 14.35 -23.10
N GLY A 672 22.29 13.76 -22.46
CA GLY A 672 23.62 13.51 -23.04
C GLY A 672 24.47 14.77 -23.22
N LEU A 673 24.14 15.87 -22.52
CA LEU A 673 24.86 17.13 -22.58
C LEU A 673 25.25 17.59 -21.17
N LEU A 674 26.44 18.17 -21.02
CA LEU A 674 26.83 18.88 -19.81
C LEU A 674 25.98 20.15 -19.66
N ALA A 675 25.42 20.37 -18.48
CA ALA A 675 24.64 21.55 -18.15
C ALA A 675 25.46 22.56 -17.34
N ASP A 676 25.10 23.84 -17.41
CA ASP A 676 25.68 24.91 -16.59
C ASP A 676 24.95 25.10 -15.24
N VAL A 677 24.35 24.02 -14.77
CA VAL A 677 23.74 23.86 -13.44
C VAL A 677 24.16 22.51 -12.87
N ASP A 678 24.10 22.37 -11.55
CA ASP A 678 24.54 21.17 -10.83
C ASP A 678 23.41 20.45 -10.05
N CYS A 679 22.18 20.95 -10.13
CA CYS A 679 21.05 20.47 -9.33
C CYS A 679 19.79 20.27 -10.19
N ARG A 680 18.90 19.39 -9.74
CA ARG A 680 17.68 18.99 -10.45
C ARG A 680 16.46 19.91 -10.25
N TRP A 681 16.50 20.80 -9.27
CA TRP A 681 15.29 21.44 -8.73
C TRP A 681 14.42 22.17 -9.76
N ASP A 682 15.03 23.04 -10.59
CA ASP A 682 14.31 23.77 -11.65
C ASP A 682 13.85 22.85 -12.78
N ILE A 683 14.55 21.75 -13.03
CA ILE A 683 14.19 20.74 -14.02
C ILE A 683 12.89 20.06 -13.59
N ILE A 684 12.81 19.59 -12.34
CA ILE A 684 11.58 18.98 -11.81
C ILE A 684 10.46 20.02 -11.72
N SER A 685 10.78 21.24 -11.30
CA SER A 685 9.81 22.35 -11.25
C SER A 685 9.12 22.59 -12.58
N ALA A 686 9.89 22.60 -13.68
CA ALA A 686 9.38 22.77 -15.04
C ALA A 686 8.67 21.52 -15.58
N ALA A 687 9.14 20.31 -15.21
CA ALA A 687 8.60 19.04 -15.70
C ALA A 687 7.16 18.74 -15.26
N VAL A 688 6.68 19.39 -14.20
CA VAL A 688 5.29 19.28 -13.71
C VAL A 688 4.58 20.63 -13.60
N ASP A 689 5.08 21.65 -14.29
CA ASP A 689 4.43 22.95 -14.34
C ASP A 689 3.19 22.87 -15.24
N ASP A 690 2.03 22.82 -14.60
CA ASP A 690 0.73 22.71 -15.24
C ASP A 690 0.08 24.06 -15.54
N ARG A 691 0.76 25.18 -15.23
CA ARG A 691 0.21 26.53 -15.39
C ARG A 691 -0.11 26.85 -16.85
N LYS A 692 -1.31 27.38 -17.07
CA LYS A 692 -1.74 27.93 -18.37
C LYS A 692 -0.90 29.15 -18.75
N ALA A 693 -0.99 29.57 -20.01
CA ALA A 693 -0.33 30.80 -20.46
C ALA A 693 -0.74 32.02 -19.62
N GLU A 694 -2.03 32.16 -19.28
CA GLU A 694 -2.51 33.28 -18.47
C GLU A 694 -2.05 33.20 -17.01
N GLU A 695 -1.87 31.99 -16.46
CA GLU A 695 -1.38 31.81 -15.08
C GLU A 695 0.13 32.08 -14.96
N ARG A 696 0.87 32.09 -16.07
CA ARG A 696 2.30 32.42 -16.11
C ARG A 696 2.58 33.91 -16.30
N ASP A 697 1.60 34.69 -16.77
CA ASP A 697 1.74 36.11 -17.03
C ASP A 697 1.55 36.93 -15.73
N PRO A 698 2.59 37.64 -15.22
CA PRO A 698 2.49 38.46 -14.01
C PRO A 698 1.45 39.59 -14.07
N SER A 699 1.06 40.01 -15.27
CA SER A 699 0.05 41.05 -15.49
C SER A 699 -1.39 40.54 -15.40
N HIS A 700 -1.58 39.22 -15.49
CA HIS A 700 -2.91 38.62 -15.53
C HIS A 700 -3.49 38.42 -14.11
N PRO A 701 -4.81 38.60 -13.89
CA PRO A 701 -5.42 38.43 -12.57
C PRO A 701 -5.27 37.03 -11.96
N GLN A 702 -5.15 36.00 -12.81
CA GLN A 702 -4.95 34.60 -12.42
C GLN A 702 -3.47 34.21 -12.31
N TYR A 703 -2.57 35.18 -12.25
CA TYR A 703 -1.14 34.92 -12.14
C TYR A 703 -0.80 34.06 -10.93
N ILE A 704 -0.04 33.00 -11.16
CA ILE A 704 0.55 32.17 -10.11
C ILE A 704 2.07 32.17 -10.30
N SER A 705 2.77 32.72 -9.31
CA SER A 705 4.20 33.01 -9.39
C SER A 705 5.09 31.78 -9.60
N LYS A 706 4.70 30.64 -9.01
CA LYS A 706 5.50 29.41 -8.99
C LYS A 706 4.76 28.25 -9.66
N SER A 707 5.50 27.26 -10.14
CA SER A 707 4.95 25.93 -10.45
C SER A 707 4.40 25.28 -9.18
N ARG A 708 3.55 24.25 -9.32
CA ARG A 708 3.11 23.42 -8.19
C ARG A 708 4.25 22.61 -7.56
N TYR A 709 5.34 22.42 -8.30
CA TYR A 709 6.63 21.99 -7.75
C TYR A 709 7.55 23.21 -7.63
N ALA A 710 7.81 23.70 -6.41
CA ALA A 710 8.63 24.91 -6.20
C ALA A 710 9.09 25.06 -4.74
N SER A 711 9.93 26.07 -4.45
CA SER A 711 10.25 26.42 -3.06
C SER A 711 9.00 26.80 -2.25
N VAL A 712 9.10 26.69 -0.93
CA VAL A 712 8.05 27.17 0.01
C VAL A 712 7.61 28.58 -0.34
N SER A 713 6.29 28.83 -0.27
CA SER A 713 5.71 30.15 -0.55
C SER A 713 5.39 30.96 0.71
N SER A 714 5.26 30.33 1.87
CA SER A 714 4.83 30.99 3.10
C SER A 714 5.27 30.24 4.35
N TYR A 715 5.73 30.97 5.35
CA TYR A 715 5.93 30.50 6.72
C TYR A 715 4.60 30.35 7.48
N LEU A 716 4.58 29.45 8.46
CA LEU A 716 3.39 28.97 9.17
C LEU A 716 3.39 29.29 10.67
N SER A 717 4.56 29.47 11.29
CA SER A 717 4.68 29.70 12.72
C SER A 717 4.40 31.16 13.09
N ARG A 718 4.03 31.39 14.36
CA ARG A 718 3.79 32.75 14.89
C ARG A 718 5.01 33.68 14.78
N CYS A 719 6.21 33.12 14.65
CA CYS A 719 7.43 33.88 14.42
C CYS A 719 7.35 34.72 13.14
N ALA A 720 6.67 34.19 12.11
CA ALA A 720 6.50 34.85 10.82
C ALA A 720 5.61 36.09 10.88
N LEU A 721 4.85 36.31 11.96
CA LEU A 721 4.02 37.50 12.16
C LEU A 721 4.80 38.69 12.73
N LYS A 722 6.02 38.47 13.24
CA LYS A 722 6.78 39.50 13.97
C LYS A 722 7.56 40.45 13.06
N TYR A 723 7.81 40.04 11.83
CA TYR A 723 8.51 40.77 10.79
C TYR A 723 7.88 40.37 9.43
N PRO A 724 7.92 41.19 8.37
CA PRO A 724 7.40 40.82 7.06
C PRO A 724 8.23 39.71 6.38
N TYR A 725 8.27 38.52 6.96
CA TYR A 725 8.96 37.36 6.41
C TYR A 725 8.23 36.77 5.20
N ASN A 726 6.89 36.80 5.22
CA ASN A 726 6.02 36.42 4.10
C ASN A 726 5.82 37.61 3.16
N ASP A 727 6.89 38.00 2.45
CA ASP A 727 6.97 39.22 1.64
C ASP A 727 6.60 39.04 0.16
N ILE A 728 6.29 37.81 -0.25
CA ILE A 728 5.83 37.52 -1.62
C ILE A 728 4.30 37.54 -1.72
N LYS A 729 3.78 37.97 -2.88
CA LYS A 729 2.34 37.94 -3.16
C LYS A 729 1.87 36.49 -3.36
N LEU A 730 1.04 36.00 -2.44
CA LEU A 730 0.42 34.68 -2.50
C LEU A 730 -0.92 34.74 -3.25
N ALA A 731 -0.98 34.04 -4.39
CA ALA A 731 -2.26 33.71 -5.01
C ALA A 731 -3.02 32.76 -4.07
N HIS A 732 -4.22 33.15 -3.66
CA HIS A 732 -5.10 32.36 -2.80
C HIS A 732 -6.56 32.70 -3.13
N ASP A 733 -7.47 31.77 -2.84
CA ASP A 733 -8.91 32.00 -2.95
C ASP A 733 -9.43 32.70 -1.67
N PRO A 734 -9.95 33.94 -1.75
CA PRO A 734 -10.46 34.66 -0.58
C PRO A 734 -11.63 33.95 0.10
N ALA A 735 -12.48 33.25 -0.65
CA ALA A 735 -13.64 32.55 -0.08
C ALA A 735 -13.18 31.34 0.76
N VAL A 736 -12.20 30.59 0.25
CA VAL A 736 -11.58 29.48 1.00
C VAL A 736 -10.85 29.99 2.23
N TYR A 737 -10.10 31.09 2.11
CA TYR A 737 -9.43 31.72 3.24
C TYR A 737 -10.42 32.09 4.35
N GLU A 738 -11.50 32.80 4.02
CA GLU A 738 -12.51 33.19 5.01
C GLU A 738 -13.22 31.98 5.62
N GLN A 739 -13.50 30.94 4.82
CA GLN A 739 -14.07 29.69 5.33
C GLN A 739 -13.15 29.04 6.37
N LEU A 740 -11.84 28.97 6.12
CA LEU A 740 -10.87 28.42 7.08
C LEU A 740 -10.82 29.26 8.37
N ARG A 741 -10.80 30.59 8.25
CA ARG A 741 -10.77 31.53 9.39
C ARG A 741 -12.01 31.41 10.28
N GLN A 742 -13.20 31.36 9.67
CA GLN A 742 -14.47 31.17 10.40
C GLN A 742 -14.53 29.85 11.17
N ASN A 743 -13.78 28.84 10.73
CA ASN A 743 -13.75 27.53 11.37
C ASN A 743 -12.64 27.37 12.43
N GLY A 744 -11.92 28.45 12.78
CA GLY A 744 -10.96 28.50 13.89
C GLY A 744 -9.49 28.34 13.49
N ILE A 745 -9.18 28.20 12.21
CA ILE A 745 -7.80 28.02 11.73
C ILE A 745 -7.07 29.36 11.71
N ASP A 746 -5.81 29.40 12.18
CA ASP A 746 -5.01 30.63 12.25
C ASP A 746 -4.73 31.26 10.88
N GLU A 747 -4.39 32.55 10.87
CA GLU A 747 -4.21 33.33 9.63
C GLU A 747 -3.14 32.75 8.70
N LEU A 748 -2.00 32.31 9.21
CA LEU A 748 -0.89 31.82 8.39
C LEU A 748 -1.22 30.46 7.80
N MET A 749 -1.76 29.55 8.61
CA MET A 749 -2.23 28.25 8.15
C MET A 749 -3.35 28.41 7.11
N ALA A 750 -4.32 29.30 7.33
CA ALA A 750 -5.41 29.55 6.40
C ALA A 750 -4.90 30.10 5.05
N LYS A 751 -3.95 31.04 5.06
CA LYS A 751 -3.29 31.53 3.84
C LYS A 751 -2.51 30.43 3.11
N HIS A 752 -1.81 29.58 3.85
CA HIS A 752 -1.05 28.46 3.26
C HIS A 752 -1.96 27.45 2.57
N ILE A 753 -3.02 27.00 3.23
CA ILE A 753 -3.95 26.01 2.67
C ILE A 753 -4.74 26.62 1.50
N SER A 754 -5.23 27.86 1.62
CA SER A 754 -5.89 28.54 0.51
C SER A 754 -4.98 28.75 -0.70
N HIS A 755 -3.67 28.96 -0.50
CA HIS A 755 -2.69 29.03 -1.58
C HIS A 755 -2.51 27.69 -2.30
N ILE A 756 -2.40 26.59 -1.54
CA ILE A 756 -2.28 25.23 -2.10
C ILE A 756 -3.52 24.85 -2.93
N PHE A 757 -4.71 25.28 -2.48
CA PHE A 757 -5.99 25.01 -3.12
C PHE A 757 -6.32 25.92 -4.32
N VAL A 758 -5.43 26.85 -4.71
CA VAL A 758 -5.53 27.51 -6.02
C VAL A 758 -5.31 26.50 -7.16
N ARG A 759 -4.59 25.40 -6.91
CA ARG A 759 -4.32 24.37 -7.91
C ARG A 759 -5.53 23.50 -8.18
N ASP A 760 -5.64 23.05 -9.42
CA ASP A 760 -6.59 22.02 -9.79
C ASP A 760 -6.03 20.62 -9.44
N THR A 761 -6.94 19.69 -9.17
CA THR A 761 -6.62 18.26 -9.16
C THR A 761 -6.19 17.82 -10.56
N VAL A 762 -5.10 17.07 -10.65
CA VAL A 762 -4.53 16.56 -11.90
C VAL A 762 -4.51 15.02 -11.96
N SER A 763 -5.01 14.36 -10.92
CA SER A 763 -5.08 12.90 -10.85
C SER A 763 -6.26 12.51 -9.98
N LEU A 764 -7.39 12.17 -10.58
CA LEU A 764 -8.61 11.76 -9.88
C LEU A 764 -9.09 10.40 -10.40
N PHE A 765 -9.58 9.57 -9.49
CA PHE A 765 -10.19 8.28 -9.81
C PHE A 765 -11.71 8.41 -9.69
N SER A 766 -12.45 7.79 -10.61
CA SER A 766 -13.91 7.91 -10.69
C SER A 766 -14.63 7.49 -9.40
N GLU A 767 -14.09 6.50 -8.71
CA GLU A 767 -14.57 5.90 -7.47
C GLU A 767 -14.29 6.79 -6.25
N LYS A 768 -13.42 7.77 -6.41
CA LYS A 768 -12.99 8.72 -5.38
C LYS A 768 -13.55 10.12 -5.64
N VAL A 769 -14.44 10.29 -6.62
CA VAL A 769 -15.13 11.58 -6.85
C VAL A 769 -16.02 11.90 -5.66
N ASP A 770 -16.97 11.03 -5.33
CA ASP A 770 -17.85 11.21 -4.17
C ASP A 770 -17.28 10.47 -2.96
N GLN A 771 -17.07 11.19 -1.85
CA GLN A 771 -16.48 10.64 -0.62
C GLN A 771 -17.28 11.04 0.62
N ASP A 772 -17.12 10.27 1.69
CA ASP A 772 -17.65 10.65 3.00
C ASP A 772 -16.65 11.59 3.68
N ASP A 773 -16.88 12.89 3.54
CA ASP A 773 -16.06 13.94 4.17
C ASP A 773 -16.02 13.86 5.70
N SER A 774 -16.80 12.98 6.34
CA SER A 774 -16.67 12.71 7.78
C SER A 774 -15.59 11.68 8.12
N LYS A 775 -15.10 10.90 7.15
CA LYS A 775 -14.11 9.84 7.35
C LYS A 775 -12.90 10.00 6.45
N ASP A 776 -13.13 10.28 5.18
CA ASP A 776 -12.10 10.28 4.14
C ASP A 776 -11.33 11.61 4.11
N THR A 777 -10.11 11.58 3.59
CA THR A 777 -9.24 12.75 3.42
C THR A 777 -8.58 12.78 2.04
N ASP A 778 -9.03 11.94 1.10
CA ASP A 778 -8.38 11.77 -0.18
C ASP A 778 -8.51 13.03 -1.06
N HIS A 779 -9.58 13.83 -0.97
CA HIS A 779 -9.69 15.08 -1.74
C HIS A 779 -8.66 16.11 -1.28
N PHE A 780 -8.45 16.22 0.03
CA PHE A 780 -7.38 17.03 0.59
C PHE A 780 -6.01 16.52 0.12
N GLU A 781 -5.75 15.21 0.27
CA GLU A 781 -4.47 14.60 -0.14
C GLU A 781 -4.24 14.68 -1.65
N ASN A 782 -5.28 14.71 -2.46
CA ASN A 782 -5.17 14.86 -3.92
C ASN A 782 -4.44 16.15 -4.30
N ILE A 783 -4.80 17.26 -3.65
CA ILE A 783 -4.20 18.57 -3.88
C ILE A 783 -2.89 18.69 -3.10
N GLN A 784 -2.85 18.25 -1.83
CA GLN A 784 -1.66 18.35 -0.99
C GLN A 784 -0.48 17.55 -1.54
N SER A 785 -0.71 16.29 -1.93
CA SER A 785 0.35 15.41 -2.44
C SER A 785 0.90 15.84 -3.80
N THR A 786 0.15 16.63 -4.57
CA THR A 786 0.53 17.21 -5.87
C THR A 786 0.99 18.66 -5.79
N ASN A 787 1.18 19.20 -4.59
CA ASN A 787 1.98 20.39 -4.35
C ASN A 787 3.31 19.93 -3.73
N TRP A 788 4.38 20.02 -4.51
CA TRP A 788 5.70 19.50 -4.16
C TRP A 788 6.61 20.66 -3.79
N GLN A 789 6.75 20.91 -2.49
CA GLN A 789 7.57 22.02 -2.00
C GLN A 789 8.93 21.59 -1.46
N SER A 790 9.83 22.55 -1.18
CA SER A 790 11.13 22.25 -0.54
C SER A 790 10.96 21.76 0.91
N MET A 791 9.95 22.29 1.61
CA MET A 791 9.42 21.73 2.83
C MET A 791 7.96 21.33 2.61
N ARG A 792 7.54 20.19 3.16
CA ARG A 792 6.12 19.81 3.18
C ARG A 792 5.64 19.68 4.62
N PHE A 793 4.54 20.35 4.91
CA PHE A 793 3.80 20.20 6.16
C PHE A 793 2.77 19.07 5.98
N LYS A 794 2.87 18.01 6.78
CA LYS A 794 2.09 16.77 6.60
C LYS A 794 1.16 16.59 7.80
N PRO A 795 -0.15 16.83 7.63
CA PRO A 795 -1.12 16.47 8.66
C PRO A 795 -1.08 14.96 8.99
N PRO A 796 -1.51 14.58 10.20
CA PRO A 796 -1.76 13.19 10.55
C PRO A 796 -2.71 12.51 9.55
N PRO A 797 -2.40 11.29 9.08
CA PRO A 797 -3.35 10.51 8.30
C PRO A 797 -4.54 10.09 9.18
N PRO A 798 -5.75 9.96 8.62
CA PRO A 798 -6.93 9.57 9.38
C PRO A 798 -6.75 8.18 10.01
N ASN A 799 -7.30 7.98 11.20
CA ASN A 799 -7.29 6.70 11.93
C ASN A 799 -5.88 6.11 12.18
N SER A 800 -4.87 6.95 12.37
CA SER A 800 -3.49 6.54 12.60
C SER A 800 -2.91 7.11 13.90
N ASN A 801 -1.91 6.41 14.44
CA ASN A 801 -1.11 6.89 15.56
C ASN A 801 0.00 7.86 15.13
N ILE A 802 0.11 8.17 13.85
CA ILE A 802 1.10 9.11 13.30
C ILE A 802 0.70 10.55 13.63
N GLY A 803 1.65 11.34 14.12
CA GLY A 803 1.47 12.75 14.50
C GLY A 803 1.68 13.75 13.35
N TRP A 804 1.77 15.02 13.71
CA TRP A 804 2.11 16.10 12.79
C TRP A 804 3.53 15.93 12.28
N ARG A 805 3.73 16.02 10.97
CA ARG A 805 5.03 15.78 10.34
C ARG A 805 5.47 16.93 9.47
N VAL A 806 6.78 17.06 9.32
CA VAL A 806 7.44 17.91 8.35
C VAL A 806 8.41 17.10 7.53
N GLU A 807 8.54 17.42 6.26
CA GLU A 807 9.38 16.68 5.33
C GLU A 807 10.34 17.65 4.63
N PHE A 808 11.63 17.34 4.71
CA PHE A 808 12.74 18.06 4.11
C PHE A 808 13.11 17.39 2.78
N ARG A 809 12.86 18.08 1.66
CA ARG A 809 12.87 17.51 0.29
C ARG A 809 13.95 18.01 -0.69
N PRO A 810 14.81 19.02 -0.38
CA PRO A 810 15.68 19.61 -1.40
C PRO A 810 16.92 18.75 -1.74
N CYS A 811 17.34 17.83 -0.87
CA CYS A 811 18.59 17.10 -1.05
C CYS A 811 18.62 16.32 -2.37
N GLU A 812 19.71 16.49 -3.11
CA GLU A 812 20.08 15.58 -4.18
C GLU A 812 20.55 14.26 -3.57
N LEU A 813 20.39 13.19 -4.34
CA LEU A 813 20.83 11.88 -3.92
C LEU A 813 22.34 11.72 -4.11
N GLN A 814 22.99 11.16 -3.09
CA GLN A 814 24.44 10.99 -3.06
C GLN A 814 24.83 9.57 -3.49
N LEU A 815 26.03 9.45 -4.06
CA LEU A 815 26.53 8.20 -4.64
C LEU A 815 26.61 7.06 -3.62
N THR A 816 26.98 7.34 -2.37
CA THR A 816 27.15 6.30 -1.33
C THR A 816 26.14 6.43 -0.20
N ASP A 817 25.81 5.29 0.42
CA ASP A 817 24.95 5.24 1.61
C ASP A 817 25.56 6.01 2.79
N PHE A 818 26.88 6.05 2.91
CA PHE A 818 27.62 6.89 3.86
C PHE A 818 27.29 8.38 3.69
N GLU A 819 27.34 8.89 2.45
CA GLU A 819 27.02 10.30 2.17
C GLU A 819 25.55 10.60 2.45
N ASN A 820 24.63 9.73 2.01
CA ASN A 820 23.20 9.90 2.25
C ASN A 820 22.90 9.90 3.76
N ALA A 821 23.45 8.94 4.51
CA ALA A 821 23.32 8.88 5.96
C ALA A 821 23.88 10.13 6.63
N ALA A 822 25.04 10.65 6.19
CA ALA A 822 25.63 11.87 6.73
C ALA A 822 24.68 13.08 6.59
N MET A 823 24.07 13.26 5.41
CA MET A 823 23.13 14.36 5.17
C MET A 823 21.87 14.22 6.04
N VAL A 824 21.28 13.01 6.08
CA VAL A 824 20.10 12.74 6.89
C VAL A 824 20.38 12.98 8.37
N CYS A 825 21.45 12.39 8.91
CA CYS A 825 21.81 12.50 10.31
C CYS A 825 22.05 13.96 10.72
N PHE A 826 22.71 14.74 9.86
CA PHE A 826 22.94 16.15 10.15
C PHE A 826 21.65 16.97 10.19
N VAL A 827 20.73 16.78 9.24
CA VAL A 827 19.44 17.51 9.27
C VAL A 827 18.64 17.15 10.52
N VAL A 828 18.61 15.87 10.92
CA VAL A 828 17.94 15.43 12.17
C VAL A 828 18.58 16.06 13.39
N LEU A 829 19.91 16.13 13.47
CA LEU A 829 20.59 16.76 14.60
C LEU A 829 20.40 18.27 14.62
N LEU A 830 20.35 18.90 13.44
CA LEU A 830 20.10 20.33 13.31
C LEU A 830 18.70 20.69 13.81
N THR A 831 17.66 19.90 13.51
CA THR A 831 16.32 20.16 14.05
C THR A 831 16.30 20.10 15.57
N ARG A 832 17.00 19.12 16.17
CA ARG A 832 17.12 18.99 17.63
C ARG A 832 17.85 20.18 18.25
N ALA A 833 18.95 20.62 17.63
CA ALA A 833 19.72 21.77 18.11
C ALA A 833 18.91 23.07 18.01
N ILE A 834 18.18 23.29 16.91
CA ILE A 834 17.31 24.45 16.72
C ILE A 834 16.23 24.51 17.81
N LEU A 835 15.57 23.37 18.11
CA LEU A 835 14.54 23.32 19.14
C LEU A 835 15.12 23.49 20.56
N SER A 836 16.26 22.85 20.85
CA SER A 836 16.86 22.87 22.20
C SER A 836 17.39 24.25 22.58
N PHE A 837 17.98 24.96 21.62
CA PHE A 837 18.54 26.30 21.84
C PHE A 837 17.60 27.44 21.43
N ASN A 838 16.41 27.11 20.90
CA ASN A 838 15.42 28.06 20.40
C ASN A 838 15.98 29.06 19.36
N TYR A 839 16.81 28.55 18.44
CA TYR A 839 17.42 29.36 17.39
C TYR A 839 16.41 29.85 16.36
N ASN A 840 16.63 31.06 15.83
CA ASN A 840 15.81 31.64 14.78
C ASN A 840 16.63 31.89 13.50
N LEU A 841 16.28 31.18 12.44
CA LEU A 841 16.93 31.20 11.12
C LEU A 841 16.09 31.93 10.06
N LEU A 842 14.87 32.37 10.38
CA LEU A 842 13.95 32.95 9.40
C LEU A 842 14.57 34.16 8.71
N ILE A 843 14.41 34.19 7.38
CA ILE A 843 14.70 35.30 6.48
C ILE A 843 13.49 35.51 5.55
N PRO A 844 13.29 36.69 4.95
CA PRO A 844 12.20 36.89 3.98
C PRO A 844 12.16 35.83 2.88
N ILE A 845 10.97 35.35 2.52
CA ILE A 845 10.77 34.28 1.53
C ILE A 845 11.35 34.68 0.17
N SER A 846 11.28 35.95 -0.22
CA SER A 846 11.92 36.43 -1.45
C SER A 846 13.43 36.14 -1.50
N LEU A 847 14.13 36.23 -0.37
CA LEU A 847 15.56 35.91 -0.27
C LEU A 847 15.80 34.39 -0.31
N VAL A 848 14.90 33.59 0.26
CA VAL A 848 14.93 32.13 0.12
C VAL A 848 14.80 31.73 -1.34
N ASP A 849 13.91 32.38 -2.10
CA ASP A 849 13.74 32.12 -3.54
C ASP A 849 15.00 32.49 -4.35
N VAL A 850 15.64 33.61 -4.03
CA VAL A 850 16.93 33.97 -4.62
C VAL A 850 17.99 32.92 -4.30
N ASN A 851 18.06 32.46 -3.05
CA ASN A 851 18.98 31.39 -2.64
C ASN A 851 18.72 30.08 -3.38
N MET A 852 17.46 29.70 -3.59
CA MET A 852 17.09 28.49 -4.35
C MET A 852 17.53 28.57 -5.81
N LYS A 853 17.56 29.76 -6.42
CA LYS A 853 18.13 29.98 -7.76
C LYS A 853 19.65 29.96 -7.75
N ARG A 854 20.29 30.57 -6.75
CA ARG A 854 21.76 30.54 -6.60
C ARG A 854 22.28 29.12 -6.36
N ALA A 855 21.55 28.31 -5.59
CA ALA A 855 21.93 26.95 -5.19
C ALA A 855 22.12 25.98 -6.35
N GLN A 856 21.48 26.26 -7.50
CA GLN A 856 21.51 25.36 -8.66
C GLN A 856 22.64 25.66 -9.63
N LYS A 857 23.23 26.86 -9.55
CA LYS A 857 24.30 27.26 -10.45
C LYS A 857 25.49 26.31 -10.35
N ARG A 858 26.21 26.15 -11.45
CA ARG A 858 27.46 25.38 -11.48
C ARG A 858 28.43 25.87 -10.40
N ASP A 859 28.99 24.93 -9.65
CA ASP A 859 29.92 25.16 -8.56
C ASP A 859 29.37 26.13 -7.49
N ALA A 860 28.06 26.11 -7.23
CA ALA A 860 27.41 27.03 -6.29
C ALA A 860 28.04 26.99 -4.88
N VAL A 861 28.48 25.81 -4.44
CA VAL A 861 29.18 25.61 -3.16
C VAL A 861 30.42 26.51 -3.02
N LEU A 862 31.13 26.74 -4.13
CA LEU A 862 32.38 27.50 -4.16
C LEU A 862 32.18 28.96 -4.53
N ASN A 863 31.29 29.22 -5.50
CA ASN A 863 31.24 30.49 -6.22
C ASN A 863 30.06 31.37 -5.82
N GLN A 864 29.03 30.84 -5.16
CA GLN A 864 27.85 31.62 -4.79
C GLN A 864 27.86 32.00 -3.31
N LYS A 865 27.18 33.10 -3.01
CA LYS A 865 26.83 33.52 -1.67
C LYS A 865 25.33 33.44 -1.48
N PHE A 866 24.90 33.14 -0.27
CA PHE A 866 23.51 32.95 0.10
C PHE A 866 23.15 33.95 1.19
N PHE A 867 21.93 34.49 1.10
CA PHE A 867 21.37 35.29 2.17
C PHE A 867 21.09 34.39 3.37
N PHE A 868 21.66 34.71 4.52
CA PHE A 868 21.46 33.92 5.72
C PHE A 868 21.51 34.81 6.97
N ARG A 869 20.78 34.40 8.01
CA ARG A 869 20.66 35.17 9.24
C ARG A 869 21.88 35.00 10.14
N THR A 870 22.46 36.09 10.62
CA THR A 870 23.62 36.06 11.52
C THR A 870 23.21 36.07 13.00
N ASN A 871 22.21 36.86 13.38
CA ASN A 871 21.69 36.97 14.75
C ASN A 871 20.73 35.83 15.10
N MET A 872 21.23 34.60 15.19
CA MET A 872 20.39 33.41 15.40
C MET A 872 19.86 33.24 16.83
N THR A 873 20.59 33.73 17.84
CA THR A 873 20.26 33.56 19.28
C THR A 873 19.04 34.35 19.72
N THR A 874 18.53 35.25 18.88
CA THR A 874 17.33 36.02 19.20
C THR A 874 16.12 35.12 19.02
N THR A 875 15.44 34.82 20.12
CA THR A 875 14.23 34.00 20.09
C THR A 875 13.11 34.69 19.31
N CYS A 876 12.13 33.91 18.85
CA CYS A 876 10.93 34.45 18.19
C CYS A 876 10.10 35.39 19.08
N GLU A 877 10.30 35.36 20.41
CA GLU A 877 9.61 36.21 21.38
C GLU A 877 10.30 37.57 21.59
N GLU A 878 11.62 37.66 21.37
CA GLU A 878 12.41 38.87 21.62
C GLU A 878 12.21 40.00 20.61
N HIS A 879 11.45 39.78 19.52
CA HIS A 879 11.07 40.83 18.56
C HIS A 879 12.24 41.64 17.96
N LYS A 880 13.37 40.99 17.66
CA LYS A 880 14.48 41.63 16.94
C LYS A 880 14.41 41.32 15.45
N ASP A 881 14.62 42.35 14.64
CA ASP A 881 14.69 42.23 13.19
C ASP A 881 15.80 41.26 12.76
N PRO A 882 15.60 40.48 11.68
CA PRO A 882 16.62 39.57 11.17
C PRO A 882 17.79 40.39 10.60
N VAL A 883 19.00 40.12 11.08
CA VAL A 883 20.23 40.63 10.46
C VAL A 883 20.64 39.60 9.41
N VAL A 884 20.39 39.92 8.15
CA VAL A 884 20.64 39.03 7.01
C VAL A 884 21.87 39.50 6.24
N GLU A 885 22.82 38.61 6.04
CA GLU A 885 24.04 38.89 5.28
C GLU A 885 24.24 37.85 4.16
N GLU A 886 25.01 38.22 3.14
CA GLU A 886 25.48 37.26 2.15
C GLU A 886 26.69 36.49 2.67
N MET A 887 26.56 35.17 2.75
CA MET A 887 27.60 34.26 3.24
C MET A 887 27.86 33.14 2.23
N THR A 888 29.11 32.74 2.10
CA THR A 888 29.50 31.53 1.37
C THR A 888 28.98 30.29 2.09
N LEU A 889 28.92 29.15 1.39
CA LEU A 889 28.48 27.91 2.01
C LEU A 889 29.40 27.48 3.17
N ASP A 890 30.69 27.74 3.04
CA ASP A 890 31.68 27.51 4.10
C ASP A 890 31.36 28.31 5.36
N GLU A 891 31.13 29.62 5.22
CA GLU A 891 30.76 30.51 6.33
C GLU A 891 29.45 30.07 7.01
N ILE A 892 28.45 29.62 6.23
CA ILE A 892 27.15 29.18 6.76
C ILE A 892 27.29 27.87 7.54
N VAL A 893 28.03 26.90 7.00
CA VAL A 893 28.16 25.58 7.62
C VAL A 893 29.14 25.64 8.80
N ASN A 894 30.34 26.19 8.60
CA ASN A 894 31.44 26.14 9.55
C ASN A 894 31.52 27.35 10.49
N GLY A 895 30.76 28.41 10.21
CA GLY A 895 30.75 29.65 10.98
C GLY A 895 31.65 30.73 10.41
N CYS A 896 31.41 31.97 10.82
CA CYS A 896 32.20 33.13 10.42
C CYS A 896 32.36 34.08 11.62
N PRO A 897 33.48 33.99 12.37
CA PRO A 897 33.73 34.85 13.52
C PRO A 897 33.72 36.35 13.18
N ALA A 898 34.16 36.72 11.97
CA ALA A 898 34.14 38.11 11.50
C ALA A 898 32.72 38.70 11.41
N LYS A 899 31.72 37.84 11.15
CA LYS A 899 30.29 38.18 11.09
C LYS A 899 29.54 37.84 12.39
N GLN A 900 30.27 37.48 13.45
CA GLN A 900 29.71 37.01 14.73
C GLN A 900 28.74 35.83 14.56
N TYR A 901 28.95 35.01 13.53
CA TYR A 901 28.07 33.90 13.18
C TYR A 901 28.72 32.57 13.58
N LEU A 902 28.00 31.76 14.36
CA LEU A 902 28.52 30.51 14.93
C LEU A 902 28.71 29.40 13.90
N GLY A 903 27.82 29.27 12.90
CA GLY A 903 27.80 28.15 11.96
C GLY A 903 26.83 27.03 12.33
N LEU A 904 26.21 26.42 11.33
CA LEU A 904 25.27 25.30 11.54
C LEU A 904 25.95 24.07 12.16
N LEU A 905 27.18 23.76 11.74
CA LEU A 905 27.92 22.62 12.26
C LEU A 905 28.36 22.82 13.72
N PRO A 906 29.00 23.95 14.10
CA PRO A 906 29.31 24.22 15.50
C PRO A 906 28.10 24.15 16.44
N ILE A 907 26.92 24.61 15.99
CA ILE A 907 25.66 24.50 16.76
C ILE A 907 25.29 23.03 17.04
N VAL A 908 25.37 22.18 16.02
CA VAL A 908 25.11 20.74 16.19
C VAL A 908 26.15 20.11 17.13
N GLN A 909 27.41 20.49 17.02
CA GLN A 909 28.48 19.99 17.89
C GLN A 909 28.31 20.43 19.35
N GLU A 910 27.84 21.65 19.58
CA GLU A 910 27.50 22.17 20.91
C GLU A 910 26.34 21.39 21.52
N TYR A 911 25.25 21.18 20.76
CA TYR A 911 24.13 20.36 21.18
C TYR A 911 24.57 18.97 21.65
N LEU A 912 25.45 18.31 20.89
CA LEU A 912 25.93 16.97 21.21
C LEU A 912 26.84 16.90 22.44
N LYS A 913 27.54 17.99 22.81
CA LYS A 913 28.38 18.02 24.02
C LYS A 913 27.56 17.94 25.30
N ASP A 914 26.34 18.49 25.26
CA ASP A 914 25.41 18.49 26.38
C ASP A 914 24.63 17.18 26.52
N GLN A 915 24.82 16.23 25.59
CA GLN A 915 24.16 14.93 25.61
C GLN A 915 25.11 13.82 26.09
N GLU A 916 24.55 12.80 26.73
CA GLU A 916 25.28 11.56 27.03
C GLU A 916 25.32 10.68 25.77
N ILE A 917 26.47 10.62 25.11
CA ILE A 917 26.65 9.88 23.85
C ILE A 917 27.75 8.84 24.00
N ASP A 918 27.49 7.61 23.55
CA ASP A 918 28.50 6.58 23.50
C ASP A 918 29.59 6.89 22.46
N SER A 919 30.79 6.36 22.69
CA SER A 919 31.96 6.65 21.84
C SER A 919 31.80 6.16 20.40
N SER A 920 31.02 5.10 20.16
CA SER A 920 30.79 4.58 18.82
C SER A 920 29.94 5.55 18.01
N THR A 921 28.81 6.00 18.57
CA THR A 921 27.93 7.00 17.94
C THR A 921 28.69 8.30 17.66
N MET A 922 29.48 8.79 18.61
CA MET A 922 30.30 9.99 18.38
C MET A 922 31.34 9.83 17.27
N CYS A 923 31.93 8.64 17.13
CA CYS A 923 32.85 8.34 16.04
C CYS A 923 32.15 8.40 14.67
N THR A 924 31.00 7.73 14.56
CA THR A 924 30.16 7.73 13.35
C THR A 924 29.77 9.15 12.95
N LEU A 925 29.16 9.89 13.88
CA LEU A 925 28.75 11.28 13.64
C LEU A 925 29.95 12.16 13.29
N SER A 926 31.13 11.90 13.89
CA SER A 926 32.35 12.63 13.55
C SER A 926 32.80 12.48 12.13
N ASN A 927 32.61 11.31 11.53
CA ASN A 927 32.96 11.10 10.13
C ASN A 927 31.93 11.78 9.21
N TYR A 928 30.64 11.74 9.58
CA TYR A 928 29.58 12.44 8.83
C TYR A 928 29.77 13.95 8.79
N TRP A 929 30.02 14.62 9.91
CA TRP A 929 30.19 16.07 9.86
C TRP A 929 31.53 16.50 9.25
N LYS A 930 32.57 15.66 9.29
CA LYS A 930 33.81 15.91 8.53
C LYS A 930 33.54 15.97 7.03
N LEU A 931 32.70 15.07 6.51
CA LEU A 931 32.27 15.10 5.11
C LEU A 931 31.59 16.43 4.77
N ILE A 932 30.61 16.84 5.57
CA ILE A 932 29.84 18.09 5.38
C ILE A 932 30.77 19.31 5.42
N LYS A 933 31.64 19.38 6.43
CA LYS A 933 32.64 20.44 6.59
C LYS A 933 33.59 20.54 5.39
N LEU A 934 34.17 19.42 4.96
CA LEU A 934 35.13 19.43 3.87
C LEU A 934 34.46 19.75 2.52
N ARG A 935 33.21 19.33 2.32
CA ARG A 935 32.43 19.73 1.15
C ARG A 935 32.11 21.21 1.13
N SER A 936 31.69 21.79 2.25
CA SER A 936 31.36 23.22 2.30
C SER A 936 32.56 24.13 2.05
N THR A 937 33.77 23.70 2.45
CA THR A 937 35.03 24.43 2.16
C THR A 937 35.52 24.28 0.71
N GLY A 938 34.98 23.33 -0.05
CA GLY A 938 35.50 22.95 -1.36
C GLY A 938 36.71 21.99 -1.35
N ALA A 939 37.17 21.57 -0.17
CA ALA A 939 38.23 20.56 -0.05
C ALA A 939 37.80 19.19 -0.60
N LEU A 940 36.49 18.87 -0.51
CA LEU A 940 35.87 17.74 -1.20
C LEU A 940 34.90 18.24 -2.27
N LYS A 941 34.89 17.54 -3.39
CA LYS A 941 33.98 17.82 -4.52
C LYS A 941 32.56 17.38 -4.18
N THR A 942 31.58 18.07 -4.74
CA THR A 942 30.20 17.57 -4.85
C THR A 942 30.13 16.42 -5.85
N ASN A 943 29.07 15.61 -5.82
CA ASN A 943 28.87 14.54 -6.80
C ASN A 943 28.73 15.11 -8.22
N ALA A 944 28.08 16.27 -8.39
CA ALA A 944 28.00 16.97 -9.67
C ALA A 944 29.39 17.36 -10.21
N LYS A 945 30.23 17.99 -9.38
CA LYS A 945 31.58 18.37 -9.79
C LYS A 945 32.45 17.16 -10.08
N PHE A 946 32.33 16.10 -9.28
CA PHE A 946 33.06 14.84 -9.49
C PHE A 946 32.72 14.19 -10.84
N MET A 947 31.43 14.07 -11.19
CA MET A 947 31.00 13.52 -12.47
C MET A 947 31.38 14.43 -13.65
N ARG A 948 31.26 15.75 -13.48
CA ARG A 948 31.65 16.73 -14.51
C ARG A 948 33.15 16.64 -14.82
N ASP A 949 34.00 16.61 -13.80
CA ASP A 949 35.45 16.49 -13.97
C ASP A 949 35.84 15.17 -14.65
N PHE A 950 35.12 14.08 -14.37
CA PHE A 950 35.29 12.81 -15.08
C PHE A 950 35.03 12.97 -16.58
N VAL A 951 33.90 13.58 -16.97
CA VAL A 951 33.58 13.81 -18.39
C VAL A 951 34.61 14.72 -19.05
N LEU A 952 34.98 15.84 -18.43
CA LEU A 952 35.93 16.80 -18.99
C LEU A 952 37.34 16.23 -19.19
N SER A 953 37.73 15.24 -18.37
CA SER A 953 39.03 14.56 -18.48
C SER A 953 38.99 13.28 -19.32
N HIS A 954 37.82 12.89 -19.84
CA HIS A 954 37.66 11.64 -20.57
C HIS A 954 38.31 11.71 -21.97
N PRO A 955 39.09 10.71 -22.41
CA PRO A 955 39.79 10.76 -23.71
C PRO A 955 38.90 10.97 -24.93
N ASN A 956 37.65 10.48 -24.86
CA ASN A 956 36.66 10.60 -25.93
C ASN A 956 35.81 11.88 -25.85
N TYR A 957 36.10 12.78 -24.91
CA TYR A 957 35.36 14.04 -24.79
C TYR A 957 35.84 15.06 -25.82
N GLY A 958 34.90 15.57 -26.62
CA GLY A 958 35.20 16.43 -27.77
C GLY A 958 35.31 17.93 -27.48
N GLN A 959 35.27 18.34 -26.20
CA GLN A 959 35.15 19.76 -25.78
C GLN A 959 33.90 20.44 -26.34
N ASP A 960 32.83 19.66 -26.55
CA ASP A 960 31.59 20.07 -27.22
C ASP A 960 30.36 19.91 -26.32
N SER A 961 30.58 19.73 -25.02
CA SER A 961 29.55 19.42 -24.00
C SER A 961 28.82 18.10 -24.21
N LYS A 962 29.18 17.25 -25.18
CA LYS A 962 28.47 15.99 -25.43
C LYS A 962 29.03 14.84 -24.58
N VAL A 963 28.11 14.11 -23.96
CA VAL A 963 28.37 12.88 -23.21
C VAL A 963 27.97 11.71 -24.10
N SER A 964 28.92 11.09 -24.80
CA SER A 964 28.67 9.93 -25.67
C SER A 964 28.31 8.67 -24.87
N GLU A 965 27.78 7.63 -25.54
CA GLU A 965 27.47 6.34 -24.89
C GLU A 965 28.69 5.74 -24.20
N LYS A 966 29.87 5.85 -24.84
CA LYS A 966 31.13 5.38 -24.27
C LYS A 966 31.50 6.14 -22.99
N ILE A 967 31.42 7.48 -23.00
CA ILE A 967 31.69 8.30 -21.81
C ILE A 967 30.73 7.92 -20.68
N GLN A 968 29.44 7.74 -20.98
CA GLN A 968 28.45 7.34 -19.99
C GLN A 968 28.76 5.96 -19.40
N PHE A 969 29.08 4.98 -20.23
CA PHE A 969 29.41 3.63 -19.77
C PHE A 969 30.63 3.64 -18.85
N ASP A 970 31.69 4.35 -19.24
CA ASP A 970 32.91 4.46 -18.43
C ASP A 970 32.65 5.22 -17.12
N LEU A 971 31.83 6.28 -17.16
CA LEU A 971 31.40 7.02 -15.97
C LEU A 971 30.63 6.11 -15.01
N LEU A 972 29.58 5.43 -15.47
CA LEU A 972 28.74 4.59 -14.61
C LEU A 972 29.53 3.41 -14.03
N THR A 973 30.46 2.85 -14.80
CA THR A 973 31.39 1.82 -14.32
C THR A 973 32.31 2.39 -13.23
N HIS A 974 32.83 3.60 -13.41
CA HIS A 974 33.62 4.29 -12.40
C HIS A 974 32.82 4.56 -11.12
N LEU A 975 31.59 5.04 -11.25
CA LEU A 975 30.69 5.31 -10.12
C LEU A 975 30.30 4.03 -9.37
N ASP A 976 30.06 2.90 -10.06
CA ASP A 976 29.77 1.61 -9.39
C ASP A 976 30.93 1.20 -8.49
N ARG A 977 32.17 1.26 -9.02
CA ARG A 977 33.38 0.90 -8.26
C ARG A 977 33.62 1.80 -7.05
N VAL A 978 33.28 3.08 -7.13
CA VAL A 978 33.35 4.00 -5.99
C VAL A 978 32.25 3.68 -4.97
N GLN A 979 31.02 3.41 -5.45
CA GLN A 979 29.88 3.09 -4.62
C GLN A 979 30.10 1.79 -3.82
N THR A 980 30.61 0.73 -4.47
CA THR A 980 30.91 -0.57 -3.85
C THR A 980 32.17 -0.55 -2.98
N GLY A 981 33.00 0.48 -3.09
CA GLY A 981 34.26 0.60 -2.34
C GLY A 981 35.45 -0.12 -2.99
N GLU A 982 35.28 -0.68 -4.20
CA GLU A 982 36.37 -1.25 -5.00
C GLU A 982 37.39 -0.20 -5.44
N MET A 983 36.99 1.07 -5.55
CA MET A 983 37.85 2.18 -5.91
C MET A 983 37.79 3.31 -4.87
N LYS A 984 38.97 3.80 -4.47
CA LYS A 984 39.09 4.99 -3.65
C LYS A 984 38.80 6.26 -4.44
N ALA A 985 37.95 7.13 -3.89
CA ALA A 985 37.66 8.47 -4.41
C ALA A 985 38.04 9.54 -3.38
N PRO A 986 39.34 9.81 -3.16
CA PRO A 986 39.80 10.72 -2.11
C PRO A 986 39.30 12.15 -2.29
N THR A 987 39.07 12.60 -3.53
CA THR A 987 38.50 13.93 -3.81
C THR A 987 37.00 14.04 -3.50
N LEU A 988 36.31 12.91 -3.30
CA LEU A 988 34.86 12.86 -3.01
C LEU A 988 34.57 12.51 -1.55
N LEU A 989 35.36 11.60 -0.96
CA LEU A 989 35.15 11.00 0.36
C LEU A 989 36.34 11.13 1.32
N ALA A 990 37.48 11.69 0.87
CA ALA A 990 38.77 11.60 1.58
C ALA A 990 39.08 10.13 1.98
N ASP A 991 39.66 9.93 3.17
CA ASP A 991 39.87 8.61 3.79
C ASP A 991 38.77 8.22 4.79
N LEU A 992 37.64 8.93 4.79
CA LEU A 992 36.58 8.79 5.80
C LEU A 992 35.88 7.41 5.80
N ARG A 993 36.00 6.66 4.69
CA ARG A 993 35.35 5.35 4.48
C ARG A 993 36.30 4.15 4.65
N TYR A 994 37.62 4.36 4.72
CA TYR A 994 38.61 3.26 4.61
C TYR A 994 39.13 2.72 5.94
N VAL A 995 38.43 2.99 7.05
CA VAL A 995 38.77 2.47 8.38
C VAL A 995 37.86 1.29 8.75
N THR A 996 37.75 0.27 7.89
CA THR A 996 37.22 -1.08 8.23
C THR A 996 37.21 -2.01 7.00
N ALA A 997 38.38 -2.56 6.64
CA ALA A 997 38.44 -3.71 5.72
C ALA A 997 39.59 -4.69 6.08
N LYS A 998 40.07 -4.66 7.33
CA LYS A 998 41.02 -5.64 7.88
C LYS A 998 40.69 -5.89 9.35
N ALA A 999 39.60 -6.59 9.60
CA ALA A 999 39.33 -7.31 10.84
C ALA A 999 38.19 -8.31 10.58
N GLU A 1000 38.41 -9.25 9.67
CA GLU A 1000 37.86 -10.61 9.73
C GLU A 1000 39.01 -11.59 9.56
#